data_AF-A0A2I8A4N2-F1
#
_entry.id   AF-A0A2I8A4N2-F1
#
_cell.length_a   1.000
_cell.length_b   1.000
_cell.length_c   1.000
_cell.angle_alpha   90.00
_cell.angle_beta   90.00
_cell.angle_gamma   90.00
#
_symmetry.space_group_name_H-M   'P 1'
#
loop_
_entity.id
_entity.type
_entity.pdbx_description
1 polymer ?
#
loop_
_entity_poly.entity_id
_entity_poly.type
_entity_poly.pdbx_seq_one_letter_code
_entity_poly.pdbx_strand_id
1 'polypeptide(L)'
;MSSGFSQQYLAQQLTQTLGESLSEKEITDCIQRLEIIAPPIAKQFWQAGTDGAGIYIILGGKVRLLDSSLNLITTLSTGSSFGQLTLFPEQEFSPYVARASVNLKLAYLPQSTLQPLISEHLSIGDRLKKQAETWDLLVFCSQNSLLPENGSVDDALRALFLFDRHTLASGSLPPSLLQDVKLWVLQRGELTDAQGHKFTPGTITTSGNVGNWQVTQSAVIYALTNNHWQIALEYWPQLREFPESGASIESNPSPSPVVETRSVASLQPPPQNKPKSRRTYFPSPKVKVGHWWGRITQRYPLFEQQSAADCGAACLVMISRYWGKNFSVNRIRDLANVRRSGASLKSLTAAAEALGFTTRPVKASLDKLAQQTLPAIAHWENKHYIVVYAITKKHVIVCDPAIGQRTLSTSEFKTGWTGYALLLQPTSQLQQAEEASTPFWQMFELVRPHSRVLLEVFAASVLIQLLGLITPLFTQLLLDRVIVQGSTLTLNAVGLGLVIFGLFRVVVNGLRQYLLDHTANRISVSLLVGFIKHTFRLPLAFFESRYVGDIVSRVQENQKIQRFLTGEALSIILDLLTVFVYVGLMFWYSAAMALFSLAIVPPFVLLAVVATPFLRRISREVFSATANENSYLIQSLTGIRSIRSMAIEQTVRWRWEELLNHVIKKTFAGQIISNQLQIFSSGIETVVTTGLLWLGAWLVIQNQLTIGQLVAFNMLLGNIIRPFQRLVVLWNQLQEVTISTERINDVLQAEPEEDLHHHPRQILPRLRGHIRFENVTFRYHPESDINVLENLTFEIQPEQTVAVVGRSGSGKTTLFKLLLGLYLPTDGKILIDGHDVTSIALRSLRSQIGVVDQDTFLFGGTIRENISVAHPEASLEQVMTAARLAGADDFIQRLPMGYEAEIGEGGGMLSGGQRQRLAIARALVGDPRLLLLDEATSHLDSESERLIQNNLKTILQGRTSIIIAHRLSTVRHADLILVLDRGLLVESGTHDQLITRKGHYFYLNQQQLATNL
;
A
#
# COMPACT_ATOMS: atom_id res chain seq x y z
N MET A 1 -34.99 -16.70 10.75
CA MET A 1 -33.97 -17.30 11.65
C MET A 1 -32.61 -17.24 10.96
N SER A 2 -31.84 -16.19 11.22
CA SER A 2 -30.51 -15.97 10.60
C SER A 2 -29.58 -15.26 11.59
N SER A 3 -29.56 -15.69 12.85
CA SER A 3 -28.60 -15.24 13.84
C SER A 3 -27.40 -16.18 13.82
N GLY A 4 -26.21 -15.67 13.50
CA GLY A 4 -24.95 -16.43 13.58
C GLY A 4 -24.52 -16.83 15.01
N PHE A 5 -25.46 -16.85 15.97
CA PHE A 5 -25.26 -17.15 17.39
C PHE A 5 -26.19 -18.29 17.82
N SER A 6 -25.72 -19.19 18.69
CA SER A 6 -26.54 -20.30 19.19
C SER A 6 -27.63 -19.80 20.15
N GLN A 7 -28.81 -20.45 20.14
CA GLN A 7 -29.91 -20.11 21.06
C GLN A 7 -29.48 -20.23 22.53
N GLN A 8 -28.63 -21.21 22.85
CA GLN A 8 -28.05 -21.36 24.20
C GLN A 8 -27.22 -20.14 24.63
N TYR A 9 -26.44 -19.56 23.71
CA TYR A 9 -25.65 -18.37 24.00
C TYR A 9 -26.53 -17.13 24.24
N LEU A 10 -27.56 -16.94 23.41
CA LEU A 10 -28.52 -15.84 23.60
C LEU A 10 -29.31 -15.98 24.90
N ALA A 11 -29.75 -17.20 25.24
CA ALA A 11 -30.41 -17.49 26.50
C ALA A 11 -29.51 -17.13 27.69
N GLN A 12 -28.25 -17.54 27.67
CA GLN A 12 -27.29 -17.21 28.73
C GLN A 12 -27.10 -15.71 28.91
N GLN A 13 -27.00 -14.94 27.81
CA GLN A 13 -26.87 -13.48 27.87
C GLN A 13 -28.13 -12.79 28.40
N LEU A 14 -29.32 -13.29 28.04
CA LEU A 14 -30.59 -12.78 28.56
C LEU A 14 -30.72 -13.05 30.06
N THR A 15 -30.45 -14.29 30.52
CA THR A 15 -30.48 -14.65 31.93
C THR A 15 -29.48 -13.83 32.74
N GLN A 16 -28.26 -13.60 32.22
CA GLN A 16 -27.25 -12.78 32.89
C GLN A 16 -27.67 -11.31 32.99
N THR A 17 -28.32 -10.77 31.96
CA THR A 17 -28.76 -9.37 31.95
C THR A 17 -29.94 -9.14 32.90
N LEU A 18 -30.94 -10.04 32.87
CA LEU A 18 -32.17 -9.93 33.67
C LEU A 18 -31.99 -10.42 35.11
N GLY A 19 -30.99 -11.26 35.39
CA GLY A 19 -30.62 -11.66 36.76
C GLY A 19 -31.52 -12.71 37.41
N GLU A 20 -32.53 -13.24 36.71
CA GLU A 20 -33.41 -14.32 37.17
C GLU A 20 -33.44 -15.50 36.19
N SER A 21 -33.70 -16.69 36.72
CA SER A 21 -33.94 -17.90 35.93
C SER A 21 -35.36 -17.89 35.35
N LEU A 22 -35.49 -17.35 34.14
CA LEU A 22 -36.72 -17.40 33.35
C LEU A 22 -37.10 -18.84 32.97
N SER A 23 -38.39 -19.11 32.78
CA SER A 23 -38.87 -20.40 32.28
C SER A 23 -38.44 -20.63 30.82
N GLU A 24 -38.29 -21.89 30.39
CA GLU A 24 -37.89 -22.17 28.99
C GLU A 24 -38.85 -21.56 27.96
N LYS A 25 -40.13 -21.37 28.32
CA LYS A 25 -41.13 -20.71 27.46
C LYS A 25 -40.86 -19.21 27.32
N GLU A 26 -40.60 -18.51 28.43
CA GLU A 26 -40.26 -17.08 28.43
C GLU A 26 -38.97 -16.78 27.68
N ILE A 27 -37.94 -17.62 27.83
CA ILE A 27 -36.67 -17.48 27.10
C ILE A 27 -36.91 -17.65 25.60
N THR A 28 -37.71 -18.64 25.21
CA THR A 28 -38.03 -18.89 23.80
C THR A 28 -38.80 -17.72 23.20
N ASP A 29 -39.77 -17.16 23.91
CA ASP A 29 -40.54 -16.00 23.49
C ASP A 29 -39.67 -14.74 23.37
N CYS A 30 -38.74 -14.52 24.31
CA CYS A 30 -37.75 -13.44 24.21
C CYS A 30 -36.86 -13.60 22.98
N ILE A 31 -36.33 -14.79 22.73
CA ILE A 31 -35.44 -15.05 21.58
C ILE A 31 -36.20 -14.89 20.26
N GLN A 32 -37.50 -15.20 20.20
CA GLN A 32 -38.31 -14.99 19.00
C GLN A 32 -38.52 -13.51 18.67
N ARG A 33 -38.61 -12.64 19.68
CA ARG A 33 -38.83 -11.19 19.52
C ARG A 33 -37.55 -10.35 19.59
N LEU A 34 -36.39 -10.99 19.74
CA LEU A 34 -35.07 -10.37 19.81
C LEU A 34 -34.55 -10.05 18.41
N GLU A 35 -34.14 -8.80 18.20
CA GLU A 35 -33.57 -8.33 16.93
C GLU A 35 -32.04 -8.24 17.01
N ILE A 36 -31.33 -8.71 15.99
CA ILE A 36 -29.87 -8.57 15.93
C ILE A 36 -29.50 -7.38 15.06
N ILE A 37 -28.88 -6.36 15.67
CA ILE A 37 -28.47 -5.12 15.02
C ILE A 37 -26.95 -5.12 14.84
N ALA A 38 -26.49 -4.80 13.64
CA ALA A 38 -25.07 -4.66 13.31
C ALA A 38 -24.81 -3.27 12.73
N PRO A 39 -24.64 -2.23 13.58
CA PRO A 39 -24.44 -0.88 13.10
C PRO A 39 -23.04 -0.70 12.48
N PRO A 40 -22.90 0.20 11.49
CA PRO A 40 -21.62 0.49 10.86
C PRO A 40 -20.60 1.06 11.86
N ILE A 41 -19.34 0.66 11.70
CA ILE A 41 -18.23 1.05 12.58
C ILE A 41 -18.09 2.58 12.61
N ALA A 42 -17.80 3.12 13.80
CA ALA A 42 -17.56 4.54 14.06
C ALA A 42 -18.74 5.46 13.73
N LYS A 43 -19.97 4.97 13.57
CA LYS A 43 -21.17 5.83 13.51
C LYS A 43 -21.96 5.82 14.81
N GLN A 44 -22.51 6.97 15.17
CA GLN A 44 -23.58 7.08 16.17
C GLN A 44 -24.79 6.33 15.61
N PHE A 45 -25.35 5.42 16.41
CA PHE A 45 -26.50 4.61 15.98
C PHE A 45 -27.65 4.61 16.98
N TRP A 46 -27.44 5.12 18.19
CA TRP A 46 -28.45 5.18 19.23
C TRP A 46 -28.27 6.41 20.13
N GLN A 47 -29.38 7.04 20.52
CA GLN A 47 -29.44 8.17 21.44
C GLN A 47 -30.63 8.03 22.40
N ALA A 48 -30.38 8.32 23.67
CA ALA A 48 -31.41 8.36 24.70
C ALA A 48 -32.50 9.40 24.38
N GLY A 49 -33.76 8.94 24.27
CA GLY A 49 -34.95 9.79 24.09
C GLY A 49 -35.49 9.88 22.65
N THR A 50 -34.70 9.56 21.63
CA THR A 50 -35.13 9.59 20.22
C THR A 50 -35.35 8.19 19.61
N ASP A 51 -34.57 7.21 20.06
CA ASP A 51 -34.61 5.84 19.54
C ASP A 51 -35.49 4.92 20.39
N GLY A 52 -35.89 3.76 19.82
CA GLY A 52 -36.91 2.87 20.40
C GLY A 52 -36.61 2.38 21.82
N ALA A 53 -37.63 2.42 22.68
CA ALA A 53 -37.52 1.98 24.08
C ALA A 53 -37.27 0.47 24.20
N GLY A 54 -36.23 0.09 24.95
CA GLY A 54 -35.80 -1.30 25.09
C GLY A 54 -34.37 -1.44 25.61
N ILE A 55 -33.87 -2.67 25.65
CA ILE A 55 -32.52 -2.99 26.14
C ILE A 55 -31.67 -3.49 24.97
N TYR A 56 -30.44 -2.99 24.89
CA TYR A 56 -29.43 -3.43 23.94
C TYR A 56 -28.36 -4.22 24.68
N ILE A 57 -28.15 -5.48 24.27
CA ILE A 57 -27.15 -6.40 24.84
C ILE A 57 -26.04 -6.60 23.81
N ILE A 58 -24.78 -6.44 24.21
CA ILE A 58 -23.64 -6.55 23.30
C ILE A 58 -23.26 -8.02 23.13
N LEU A 59 -23.49 -8.57 21.93
CA LEU A 59 -23.15 -9.97 21.57
C LEU A 59 -21.72 -10.12 21.02
N GLY A 60 -21.13 -9.04 20.52
CA GLY A 60 -19.76 -9.02 20.01
C GLY A 60 -19.31 -7.62 19.64
N GLY A 61 -18.03 -7.31 19.85
CA GLY A 61 -17.47 -5.98 19.60
C GLY A 61 -17.49 -5.08 20.83
N LYS A 62 -17.40 -3.76 20.60
CA LYS A 62 -17.39 -2.72 21.66
C LYS A 62 -18.26 -1.52 21.29
N VAL A 63 -18.90 -0.92 22.30
CA VAL A 63 -19.72 0.31 22.20
C VAL A 63 -19.09 1.40 23.03
N ARG A 64 -18.93 2.61 22.49
CA ARG A 64 -18.56 3.80 23.27
C ARG A 64 -19.84 4.55 23.62
N LEU A 65 -20.06 4.78 24.91
CA LEU A 65 -21.12 5.67 25.40
C LEU A 65 -20.54 7.07 25.56
N LEU A 66 -21.22 8.07 25.02
CA LEU A 66 -20.82 9.47 24.99
C LEU A 66 -21.89 10.33 25.68
N ASP A 67 -21.48 11.41 26.34
CA ASP A 67 -22.42 12.39 26.90
C ASP A 67 -23.04 13.28 25.81
N SER A 68 -23.90 14.23 26.19
CA SER A 68 -24.50 15.21 25.27
C SER A 68 -23.49 16.13 24.58
N SER A 69 -22.28 16.23 25.12
CA SER A 69 -21.15 17.01 24.58
C SER A 69 -20.18 16.14 23.76
N LEU A 70 -20.53 14.87 23.50
CA LEU A 70 -19.73 13.86 22.80
C LEU A 70 -18.41 13.45 23.49
N ASN A 71 -18.28 13.72 24.80
CA ASN A 71 -17.16 13.21 25.60
C ASN A 71 -17.37 11.73 25.92
N LEU A 72 -16.28 10.96 26.00
CA LEU A 72 -16.35 9.54 26.32
C LEU A 72 -16.73 9.34 27.80
N ILE A 73 -17.88 8.70 28.04
CA ILE A 73 -18.31 8.24 29.37
C ILE A 73 -17.61 6.92 29.68
N THR A 74 -17.82 5.91 28.83
CA THR A 74 -17.23 4.57 29.00
C THR A 74 -17.26 3.76 27.70
N THR A 75 -16.50 2.66 27.66
CA THR A 75 -16.54 1.68 26.57
C THR A 75 -17.05 0.34 27.08
N LEU A 76 -18.24 -0.06 26.62
CA LEU A 76 -18.85 -1.34 26.93
C LEU A 76 -18.34 -2.47 26.03
N SER A 77 -18.21 -3.66 26.61
CA SER A 77 -17.74 -4.88 25.93
C SER A 77 -18.82 -5.96 25.86
N THR A 78 -18.47 -7.14 25.33
CA THR A 78 -19.42 -8.24 25.14
C THR A 78 -19.98 -8.72 26.47
N GLY A 79 -21.30 -8.85 26.56
CA GLY A 79 -22.04 -9.22 27.77
C GLY A 79 -22.56 -8.06 28.62
N SER A 80 -22.17 -6.82 28.31
CA SER A 80 -22.77 -5.63 28.91
C SER A 80 -24.05 -5.22 28.16
N SER A 81 -24.93 -4.49 28.85
CA SER A 81 -26.16 -3.95 28.28
C SER A 81 -26.35 -2.46 28.59
N PHE A 82 -27.07 -1.77 27.70
CA PHE A 82 -27.42 -0.35 27.83
C PHE A 82 -28.85 -0.09 27.32
N GLY A 83 -29.39 1.11 27.57
CA GLY A 83 -30.74 1.52 27.16
C GLY A 83 -31.84 1.34 28.22
N GLN A 84 -31.54 0.80 29.40
CA GLN A 84 -32.51 0.55 30.48
C GLN A 84 -33.31 1.79 30.89
N LEU A 85 -32.70 2.99 30.83
CA LEU A 85 -33.34 4.27 31.14
C LEU A 85 -34.61 4.52 30.30
N THR A 86 -34.68 3.99 29.08
CA THR A 86 -35.82 4.18 28.18
C THR A 86 -37.08 3.45 28.66
N LEU A 87 -36.95 2.50 29.59
CA LEU A 87 -38.07 1.76 30.18
C LEU A 87 -38.79 2.56 31.27
N PHE A 88 -38.17 3.59 31.84
CA PHE A 88 -38.67 4.36 32.98
C PHE A 88 -38.68 5.88 32.70
N PRO A 89 -39.51 6.35 31.75
CA PRO A 89 -39.51 7.76 31.33
C PRO A 89 -39.94 8.74 32.44
N GLU A 90 -40.73 8.27 33.42
CA GLU A 90 -41.21 9.07 34.56
C GLU A 90 -40.09 9.56 35.49
N GLN A 91 -38.88 9.00 35.37
CA GLN A 91 -37.76 9.24 36.27
C GLN A 91 -36.73 10.28 35.77
N GLU A 92 -36.94 10.87 34.59
CA GLU A 92 -36.14 11.95 33.99
C GLU A 92 -34.60 11.77 34.04
N PHE A 93 -34.09 10.59 33.65
CA PHE A 93 -32.65 10.31 33.60
C PHE A 93 -31.86 11.18 32.62
N SER A 94 -30.56 11.32 32.84
CA SER A 94 -29.64 12.07 31.99
C SER A 94 -29.39 11.35 30.65
N PRO A 95 -29.53 12.03 29.49
CA PRO A 95 -29.38 11.39 28.19
C PRO A 95 -27.91 11.11 27.84
N TYR A 96 -27.66 10.01 27.12
CA TYR A 96 -26.36 9.68 26.52
C TYR A 96 -26.52 9.07 25.13
N VAL A 97 -25.42 8.99 24.40
CA VAL A 97 -25.32 8.54 23.00
C VAL A 97 -24.45 7.28 22.91
N ALA A 98 -24.77 6.34 22.02
CA ALA A 98 -23.96 5.16 21.77
C ALA A 98 -23.36 5.16 20.34
N ARG A 99 -22.05 4.90 20.26
CA ARG A 99 -21.26 4.83 19.02
C ARG A 99 -20.56 3.48 18.88
N ALA A 100 -20.65 2.87 17.70
CA ALA A 100 -20.01 1.59 17.44
C ALA A 100 -18.48 1.73 17.35
N SER A 101 -17.71 0.93 18.08
CA SER A 101 -16.24 1.01 18.07
C SER A 101 -15.60 -0.04 17.16
N VAL A 102 -15.97 -1.31 17.26
CA VAL A 102 -15.39 -2.41 16.46
C VAL A 102 -16.44 -3.50 16.21
N ASN A 103 -16.67 -3.88 14.95
CA ASN A 103 -17.50 -5.02 14.51
C ASN A 103 -18.67 -5.36 15.43
N LEU A 104 -19.50 -4.35 15.73
CA LEU A 104 -20.50 -4.40 16.77
C LEU A 104 -21.69 -5.27 16.34
N LYS A 105 -22.07 -6.22 17.19
CA LYS A 105 -23.31 -6.99 17.08
C LYS A 105 -24.09 -6.85 18.38
N LEU A 106 -25.32 -6.38 18.29
CA LEU A 106 -26.22 -6.14 19.41
C LEU A 106 -27.43 -7.06 19.31
N ALA A 107 -27.92 -7.52 20.45
CA ALA A 107 -29.27 -8.03 20.63
C ALA A 107 -30.13 -6.91 21.20
N TYR A 108 -31.16 -6.49 20.46
CA TYR A 108 -32.15 -5.54 20.91
C TYR A 108 -33.40 -6.28 21.38
N LEU A 109 -33.83 -5.96 22.60
CA LEU A 109 -35.05 -6.47 23.21
C LEU A 109 -36.03 -5.30 23.41
N PRO A 110 -37.16 -5.25 22.68
CA PRO A 110 -38.08 -4.12 22.73
C PRO A 110 -38.89 -4.10 24.03
N GLN A 111 -39.30 -2.90 24.47
CA GLN A 111 -40.10 -2.70 25.69
C GLN A 111 -41.38 -3.56 25.73
N SER A 112 -42.04 -3.77 24.59
CA SER A 112 -43.25 -4.61 24.47
C SER A 112 -43.06 -6.07 24.89
N THR A 113 -41.81 -6.56 24.85
CA THR A 113 -41.47 -7.92 25.29
C THR A 113 -41.05 -7.94 26.76
N LEU A 114 -40.47 -6.85 27.25
CA LEU A 114 -40.05 -6.71 28.64
C LEU A 114 -41.21 -6.41 29.60
N GLN A 115 -42.22 -5.66 29.17
CA GLN A 115 -43.31 -5.22 30.04
C GLN A 115 -44.13 -6.38 30.67
N PRO A 116 -44.48 -7.46 29.94
CA PRO A 116 -45.10 -8.63 30.55
C PRO A 116 -44.20 -9.30 31.60
N LEU A 117 -42.91 -9.44 31.32
CA LEU A 117 -41.93 -10.04 32.24
C LEU A 117 -41.76 -9.19 33.51
N ILE A 118 -41.74 -7.85 33.37
CA ILE A 118 -41.68 -6.93 34.52
C ILE A 118 -42.96 -7.03 35.36
N SER A 119 -44.12 -7.27 34.73
CA SER A 119 -45.39 -7.43 35.46
C SER A 119 -45.51 -8.78 36.19
N GLU A 120 -44.92 -9.84 35.65
CA GLU A 120 -44.90 -11.17 36.26
C GLU A 120 -43.79 -11.30 37.32
N HIS A 121 -42.63 -10.68 37.07
CA HIS A 121 -41.45 -10.71 37.94
C HIS A 121 -41.05 -9.28 38.33
N LEU A 122 -41.62 -8.80 39.44
CA LEU A 122 -41.33 -7.46 40.00
C LEU A 122 -39.83 -7.23 40.23
N SER A 123 -39.10 -8.27 40.61
CA SER A 123 -37.64 -8.31 40.80
C SER A 123 -36.83 -7.92 39.55
N ILE A 124 -37.29 -8.27 38.35
CA ILE A 124 -36.65 -7.88 37.09
C ILE A 124 -36.80 -6.37 36.89
N GLY A 125 -38.00 -5.83 37.16
CA GLY A 125 -38.27 -4.40 37.10
C GLY A 125 -37.36 -3.60 38.03
N ASP A 126 -37.27 -4.03 39.30
CA ASP A 126 -36.43 -3.38 40.32
C ASP A 126 -34.95 -3.39 39.95
N ARG A 127 -34.44 -4.51 39.40
CA ARG A 127 -33.05 -4.62 38.95
C ARG A 127 -32.74 -3.71 37.77
N LEU A 128 -33.61 -3.69 36.75
CA LEU A 128 -33.43 -2.83 35.57
C LEU A 128 -33.49 -1.35 35.94
N LYS A 129 -34.37 -1.00 36.89
CA LYS A 129 -34.45 0.34 37.45
C LYS A 129 -33.16 0.71 38.18
N LYS A 130 -32.64 -0.16 39.05
CA LYS A 130 -31.37 0.08 39.76
C LYS A 130 -30.19 0.23 38.80
N GLN A 131 -30.15 -0.55 37.71
CA GLN A 131 -29.16 -0.38 36.65
C GLN A 131 -29.27 1.00 35.97
N ALA A 132 -30.49 1.46 35.67
CA ALA A 132 -30.71 2.78 35.08
C ALA A 132 -30.26 3.92 36.03
N GLU A 133 -30.55 3.82 37.33
CA GLU A 133 -30.09 4.77 38.35
C GLU A 133 -28.56 4.79 38.48
N THR A 134 -27.91 3.63 38.43
CA THR A 134 -26.45 3.51 38.46
C THR A 134 -25.81 4.18 37.24
N TRP A 135 -26.41 3.98 36.05
CA TRP A 135 -25.96 4.62 34.82
C TRP A 135 -26.11 6.14 34.86
N ASP A 136 -27.25 6.62 35.35
CA ASP A 136 -27.52 8.05 35.48
C ASP A 136 -26.53 8.75 36.42
N LEU A 137 -26.21 8.11 37.55
CA LEU A 137 -25.17 8.62 38.45
C LEU A 137 -23.78 8.57 37.82
N LEU A 138 -23.44 7.53 37.05
CA LEU A 138 -22.15 7.46 36.36
C LEU A 138 -22.01 8.57 35.31
N VAL A 139 -23.07 8.83 34.53
CA VAL A 139 -23.10 9.96 33.58
C VAL A 139 -22.87 11.27 34.33
N PHE A 140 -23.55 11.46 35.46
CA PHE A 140 -23.39 12.64 36.29
C PHE A 140 -21.96 12.80 36.85
N CYS A 141 -21.35 11.71 37.34
CA CYS A 141 -19.97 11.73 37.81
C CYS A 141 -18.99 12.03 36.67
N SER A 142 -19.24 11.53 35.46
CA SER A 142 -18.41 11.82 34.29
C SER A 142 -18.50 13.29 33.85
N GLN A 143 -19.69 13.89 33.90
CA GLN A 143 -19.91 15.30 33.54
C GLN A 143 -19.27 16.29 34.52
N ASN A 144 -19.14 15.90 35.79
CA ASN A 144 -18.55 16.73 36.85
C ASN A 144 -17.09 16.35 37.17
N SER A 145 -16.44 15.55 36.33
CA SER A 145 -15.04 15.10 36.51
C SER A 145 -14.77 14.41 37.86
N LEU A 146 -15.77 13.70 38.39
CA LEU A 146 -15.69 12.98 39.67
C LEU A 146 -15.12 11.55 39.51
N LEU A 147 -14.89 11.09 38.28
CA LEU A 147 -14.30 9.78 37.99
C LEU A 147 -12.75 9.87 37.90
N PRO A 148 -12.01 8.86 38.40
CA PRO A 148 -10.56 8.87 38.40
C PRO A 148 -9.93 8.62 37.02
N GLU A 149 -8.83 9.31 36.73
CA GLU A 149 -8.09 9.20 35.46
C GLU A 149 -7.46 7.81 35.19
N ASN A 150 -7.33 6.96 36.22
CA ASN A 150 -6.62 5.67 36.16
C ASN A 150 -7.43 4.45 36.67
N GLY A 151 -8.71 4.61 37.04
CA GLY A 151 -9.55 3.54 37.58
C GLY A 151 -10.32 2.74 36.52
N SER A 152 -10.56 1.45 36.76
CA SER A 152 -11.47 0.64 35.93
C SER A 152 -12.91 1.14 36.13
N VAL A 153 -13.59 1.50 35.05
CA VAL A 153 -15.00 1.96 35.10
C VAL A 153 -15.93 0.86 35.63
N ASP A 154 -15.58 -0.41 35.46
CA ASP A 154 -16.34 -1.55 36.02
C ASP A 154 -16.29 -1.58 37.55
N ASP A 155 -15.17 -1.17 38.16
CA ASP A 155 -15.04 -1.09 39.62
C ASP A 155 -15.81 0.11 40.17
N ALA A 156 -15.78 1.24 39.45
CA ALA A 156 -16.64 2.40 39.76
C ALA A 156 -18.13 2.03 39.69
N LEU A 157 -18.57 1.34 38.63
CA LEU A 157 -19.96 0.87 38.50
C LEU A 157 -20.42 -0.01 39.67
N ARG A 158 -19.54 -0.87 40.20
CA ARG A 158 -19.85 -1.71 41.38
C ARG A 158 -20.01 -0.88 42.65
N ALA A 159 -19.18 0.13 42.85
CA ALA A 159 -19.32 1.05 43.98
C ALA A 159 -20.59 1.89 43.84
N LEU A 160 -20.89 2.39 42.63
CA LEU A 160 -22.07 3.22 42.37
C LEU A 160 -23.39 2.46 42.52
N PHE A 161 -23.40 1.16 42.26
CA PHE A 161 -24.59 0.32 42.44
C PHE A 161 -25.08 0.28 43.91
N LEU A 162 -24.22 0.62 44.88
CA LEU A 162 -24.54 0.66 46.31
C LEU A 162 -25.22 1.96 46.77
N PHE A 163 -25.33 2.97 45.89
CA PHE A 163 -25.99 4.24 46.20
C PHE A 163 -27.49 4.13 46.03
N ASP A 164 -28.25 4.67 46.98
CA ASP A 164 -29.71 4.73 46.91
C ASP A 164 -30.19 6.10 46.46
N ARG A 165 -31.09 6.10 45.47
CA ARG A 165 -31.66 7.31 44.90
C ARG A 165 -32.88 7.75 45.71
N HIS A 166 -32.89 9.00 46.16
CA HIS A 166 -34.00 9.63 46.86
C HIS A 166 -34.50 10.85 46.10
N THR A 167 -35.80 10.87 45.80
CA THR A 167 -36.49 12.04 45.26
C THR A 167 -37.18 12.77 46.41
N LEU A 168 -36.84 14.04 46.60
CA LEU A 168 -37.31 14.87 47.71
C LEU A 168 -38.24 15.95 47.19
N ALA A 169 -39.44 16.03 47.78
CA ALA A 169 -40.35 17.16 47.57
C ALA A 169 -39.89 18.40 48.37
N SER A 170 -40.31 19.60 47.95
CA SER A 170 -40.01 20.85 48.65
C SER A 170 -40.50 20.81 50.10
N GLY A 171 -39.60 21.02 51.07
CA GLY A 171 -39.91 20.90 52.50
C GLY A 171 -38.74 20.42 53.36
N SER A 172 -39.04 19.95 54.58
CA SER A 172 -38.05 19.40 55.51
C SER A 172 -37.60 18.00 55.11
N LEU A 173 -36.31 17.70 55.23
CA LEU A 173 -35.74 16.38 54.94
C LEU A 173 -36.35 15.26 55.80
N PRO A 174 -36.56 14.05 55.25
CA PRO A 174 -36.99 12.89 56.02
C PRO A 174 -35.98 12.55 57.12
N PRO A 175 -36.41 12.23 58.35
CA PRO A 175 -35.50 11.91 59.47
C PRO A 175 -34.64 10.65 59.22
N SER A 176 -35.05 9.75 58.32
CA SER A 176 -34.29 8.56 57.94
C SER A 176 -32.99 8.86 57.18
N LEU A 177 -32.93 9.94 56.41
CA LEU A 177 -31.73 10.35 55.67
C LEU A 177 -30.67 11.00 56.57
N LEU A 178 -31.06 11.47 57.75
CA LEU A 178 -30.19 12.19 58.69
C LEU A 178 -29.38 11.27 59.62
N GLN A 179 -29.79 10.01 59.82
CA GLN A 179 -29.22 9.15 60.87
C GLN A 179 -28.20 8.10 60.38
N ASP A 180 -28.24 7.65 59.11
CA ASP A 180 -27.45 6.48 58.68
C ASP A 180 -26.78 6.59 57.29
N VAL A 181 -26.47 7.81 56.85
CA VAL A 181 -25.84 8.07 55.54
C VAL A 181 -24.45 8.67 55.73
N LYS A 182 -23.45 8.22 54.97
CA LYS A 182 -22.07 8.71 55.02
C LYS A 182 -21.78 9.79 53.99
N LEU A 183 -22.33 9.64 52.79
CA LEU A 183 -22.01 10.47 51.64
C LEU A 183 -23.26 10.79 50.84
N TRP A 184 -23.47 12.08 50.54
CA TRP A 184 -24.56 12.59 49.73
C TRP A 184 -24.01 13.18 48.43
N VAL A 185 -24.64 12.83 47.31
CA VAL A 185 -24.39 13.44 46.00
C VAL A 185 -25.70 14.06 45.53
N LEU A 186 -25.74 15.39 45.44
CA LEU A 186 -26.88 16.10 44.87
C LEU A 186 -26.75 16.16 43.36
N GLN A 187 -27.74 15.58 42.68
CA GLN A 187 -27.80 15.54 41.22
C GLN A 187 -28.62 16.70 40.64
N ARG A 188 -29.76 17.03 41.26
CA ARG A 188 -30.69 18.10 40.83
C ARG A 188 -31.37 18.72 42.04
N GLY A 189 -31.79 19.99 41.92
CA GLY A 189 -32.42 20.79 42.98
C GLY A 189 -31.41 21.63 43.77
N GLU A 190 -31.89 22.39 44.75
CA GLU A 190 -31.08 23.16 45.69
C GLU A 190 -31.51 22.81 47.13
N LEU A 191 -30.54 22.62 48.03
CA LEU A 191 -30.79 22.57 49.47
C LEU A 191 -30.21 23.82 50.13
N THR A 192 -30.89 24.38 51.11
CA THR A 192 -30.38 25.49 51.91
C THR A 192 -30.39 25.16 53.39
N ASP A 193 -29.28 25.40 54.08
CA ASP A 193 -29.22 25.34 55.54
C ASP A 193 -29.72 26.66 56.17
N ALA A 194 -30.08 26.63 57.46
CA ALA A 194 -30.48 27.77 58.28
C ALA A 194 -29.41 28.89 58.34
N GLN A 195 -28.16 28.60 57.98
CA GLN A 195 -27.05 29.56 57.86
C GLN A 195 -26.93 30.22 56.47
N GLY A 196 -27.80 29.87 55.51
CA GLY A 196 -27.80 30.43 54.15
C GLY A 196 -26.85 29.75 53.16
N HIS A 197 -26.18 28.67 53.55
CA HIS A 197 -25.35 27.86 52.65
C HIS A 197 -26.23 27.12 51.63
N LYS A 198 -25.88 27.21 50.34
CA LYS A 198 -26.55 26.49 49.25
C LYS A 198 -25.78 25.23 48.88
N PHE A 199 -26.45 24.09 48.87
CA PHE A 199 -25.95 22.86 48.27
C PHE A 199 -26.41 22.82 46.82
N THR A 200 -25.47 22.94 45.90
CA THR A 200 -25.71 22.95 44.45
C THR A 200 -25.36 21.60 43.84
N PRO A 201 -26.00 21.21 42.73
CA PRO A 201 -25.66 19.99 42.01
C PRO A 201 -24.17 19.90 41.70
N GLY A 202 -23.58 18.71 41.90
CA GLY A 202 -22.17 18.41 41.59
C GLY A 202 -21.23 18.45 42.80
N THR A 203 -21.75 18.82 43.98
CA THR A 203 -21.00 18.79 45.24
C THR A 203 -21.27 17.49 46.02
N ILE A 204 -20.21 16.93 46.61
CA ILE A 204 -20.26 15.75 47.47
C ILE A 204 -20.11 16.21 48.92
N THR A 205 -21.00 15.81 49.82
CA THR A 205 -20.92 16.16 51.24
C THR A 205 -21.00 14.93 52.15
N THR A 206 -20.34 15.01 53.31
CA THR A 206 -20.36 13.99 54.36
C THR A 206 -21.34 14.37 55.47
N SER A 207 -21.94 13.38 56.14
CA SER A 207 -23.02 13.62 57.12
C SER A 207 -22.60 14.36 58.40
N GLY A 208 -21.31 14.65 58.60
CA GLY A 208 -20.81 15.36 59.78
C GLY A 208 -21.30 16.81 59.93
N ASN A 209 -21.73 17.46 58.85
CA ASN A 209 -22.10 18.90 58.82
C ASN A 209 -23.60 19.17 58.57
N VAL A 210 -24.48 18.18 58.76
CA VAL A 210 -25.90 18.30 58.37
C VAL A 210 -26.75 18.87 59.51
N GLY A 211 -26.60 20.18 59.76
CA GLY A 211 -27.63 20.97 60.45
C GLY A 211 -28.75 21.33 59.47
N ASN A 212 -30.01 21.13 59.88
CA ASN A 212 -31.27 21.66 59.32
C ASN A 212 -31.31 22.13 57.83
N TRP A 213 -30.96 21.25 56.89
CA TRP A 213 -31.15 21.53 55.45
C TRP A 213 -32.63 21.49 55.06
N GLN A 214 -33.09 22.51 54.35
CA GLN A 214 -34.43 22.58 53.73
C GLN A 214 -34.32 22.44 52.21
N VAL A 215 -35.23 21.67 51.63
CA VAL A 215 -35.33 21.45 50.19
C VAL A 215 -36.11 22.62 49.59
N THR A 216 -35.42 23.54 48.89
CA THR A 216 -36.06 24.73 48.28
C THR A 216 -36.73 24.40 46.95
N GLN A 217 -36.17 23.44 46.21
CA GLN A 217 -36.69 22.92 44.96
C GLN A 217 -36.66 21.39 44.98
N SER A 218 -37.60 20.74 44.28
CA SER A 218 -37.63 19.27 44.17
C SER A 218 -36.25 18.74 43.81
N ALA A 219 -35.68 17.90 44.67
CA ALA A 219 -34.27 17.50 44.60
C ALA A 219 -34.11 16.00 44.42
N VAL A 220 -33.07 15.60 43.70
CA VAL A 220 -32.66 14.20 43.55
C VAL A 220 -31.28 14.03 44.18
N ILE A 221 -31.22 13.18 45.20
CA ILE A 221 -30.00 12.91 45.96
C ILE A 221 -29.69 11.42 45.88
N TYR A 222 -28.42 11.10 45.69
CA TYR A 222 -27.90 9.75 45.88
C TYR A 222 -27.16 9.66 47.21
N ALA A 223 -27.58 8.70 48.03
CA ALA A 223 -27.10 8.50 49.38
C ALA A 223 -26.36 7.16 49.50
N LEU A 224 -25.19 7.17 50.14
CA LEU A 224 -24.45 5.95 50.48
C LEU A 224 -24.49 5.72 51.99
N THR A 225 -25.09 4.60 52.41
CA THR A 225 -25.29 4.24 53.83
C THR A 225 -24.00 3.77 54.50
N ASN A 226 -23.93 3.83 55.84
CA ASN A 226 -22.77 3.36 56.59
C ASN A 226 -22.42 1.89 56.32
N ASN A 227 -23.42 1.02 56.18
CA ASN A 227 -23.23 -0.41 55.96
C ASN A 227 -22.58 -0.71 54.59
N HIS A 228 -22.88 0.11 53.57
CA HIS A 228 -22.30 -0.05 52.23
C HIS A 228 -21.00 0.73 52.04
N TRP A 229 -20.63 1.63 52.95
CA TRP A 229 -19.44 2.46 52.86
C TRP A 229 -18.15 1.65 52.73
N GLN A 230 -17.95 0.65 53.59
CA GLN A 230 -16.74 -0.19 53.54
C GLN A 230 -16.64 -0.99 52.24
N ILE A 231 -17.77 -1.52 51.76
CA ILE A 231 -17.84 -2.30 50.51
C ILE A 231 -17.58 -1.38 49.29
N ALA A 232 -18.15 -0.18 49.28
CA ALA A 232 -17.92 0.80 48.22
C ALA A 232 -16.44 1.21 48.15
N LEU A 233 -15.77 1.31 49.31
CA LEU A 233 -14.34 1.62 49.39
C LEU A 233 -13.41 0.51 48.88
N GLU A 234 -13.83 -0.75 48.95
CA GLU A 234 -13.05 -1.86 48.37
C GLU A 234 -12.99 -1.75 46.84
N TYR A 235 -14.10 -1.35 46.21
CA TYR A 235 -14.17 -1.17 44.76
C TYR A 235 -13.66 0.21 44.32
N TRP A 236 -13.88 1.26 45.10
CA TRP A 236 -13.47 2.63 44.76
C TRP A 236 -12.77 3.34 45.95
N PRO A 237 -11.46 3.12 46.14
CA PRO A 237 -10.72 3.62 47.31
C PRO A 237 -10.65 5.16 47.40
N GLN A 238 -10.69 5.84 46.25
CA GLN A 238 -10.64 7.31 46.16
C GLN A 238 -11.90 8.00 46.68
N LEU A 239 -12.96 7.25 47.03
CA LEU A 239 -14.09 7.82 47.77
C LEU A 239 -13.63 8.43 49.12
N ARG A 240 -12.46 8.04 49.67
CA ARG A 240 -11.84 8.68 50.86
C ARG A 240 -11.24 10.05 50.58
N GLU A 241 -10.87 10.33 49.33
CA GLU A 241 -10.18 11.57 48.93
C GLU A 241 -11.14 12.73 48.70
N PHE A 242 -12.45 12.56 48.94
CA PHE A 242 -13.45 13.64 48.94
C PHE A 242 -13.73 14.10 50.39
N PRO A 243 -13.12 15.18 50.93
CA PRO A 243 -13.32 15.62 52.31
C PRO A 243 -13.89 17.05 52.43
N GLU A 244 -14.94 17.18 53.25
CA GLU A 244 -15.32 18.25 54.21
C GLU A 244 -15.21 19.76 53.89
N SER A 245 -14.72 20.24 52.75
CA SER A 245 -14.67 21.68 52.45
C SER A 245 -15.87 22.16 51.62
N GLY A 246 -16.73 22.95 52.25
CA GLY A 246 -17.76 23.74 51.57
C GLY A 246 -17.15 24.88 50.75
N ALA A 247 -16.47 24.55 49.66
CA ALA A 247 -15.95 25.52 48.69
C ALA A 247 -16.71 25.38 47.37
N SER A 248 -17.53 26.38 47.07
CA SER A 248 -18.25 26.57 45.81
C SER A 248 -17.30 26.55 44.60
N ILE A 249 -17.52 25.61 43.68
CA ILE A 249 -16.93 25.65 42.33
C ILE A 249 -17.76 26.65 41.52
N GLU A 250 -17.19 27.83 41.23
CA GLU A 250 -17.78 28.81 40.32
C GLU A 250 -17.88 28.22 38.90
N SER A 251 -19.08 27.82 38.48
CA SER A 251 -19.39 27.48 37.10
C SER A 251 -19.64 28.75 36.29
N ASN A 252 -18.68 29.15 35.46
CA ASN A 252 -18.90 30.15 34.40
C ASN A 252 -19.93 29.62 33.38
N PRO A 253 -20.99 30.38 33.02
CA PRO A 253 -21.93 29.96 32.00
C PRO A 253 -21.34 30.21 30.60
N SER A 254 -21.04 29.13 29.88
CA SER A 254 -20.78 29.17 28.43
C SER A 254 -22.12 29.25 27.67
N PRO A 255 -22.25 30.03 26.58
CA PRO A 255 -23.51 30.17 25.87
C PRO A 255 -23.85 28.91 25.09
N SER A 256 -25.07 28.41 25.24
CA SER A 256 -25.64 27.35 24.40
C SER A 256 -25.95 27.91 23.00
N PRO A 257 -25.52 27.26 21.91
CA PRO A 257 -26.00 27.63 20.59
C PRO A 257 -27.44 27.15 20.40
N VAL A 258 -28.30 28.08 19.99
CA VAL A 258 -29.65 27.82 19.50
C VAL A 258 -29.56 26.93 18.26
N VAL A 259 -30.04 25.69 18.34
CA VAL A 259 -30.19 24.82 17.19
C VAL A 259 -31.56 25.10 16.56
N GLU A 260 -31.54 25.81 15.44
CA GLU A 260 -32.70 25.89 14.54
C GLU A 260 -33.07 24.49 14.05
N THR A 261 -34.31 24.08 14.32
CA THR A 261 -34.92 22.88 13.79
C THR A 261 -35.21 23.08 12.30
N ARG A 262 -34.27 22.68 11.43
CA ARG A 262 -34.57 22.48 10.01
C ARG A 262 -35.18 21.11 9.81
N SER A 263 -36.45 21.10 9.44
CA SER A 263 -37.20 19.94 8.95
C SER A 263 -36.46 19.29 7.77
N VAL A 264 -35.89 18.11 7.97
CA VAL A 264 -35.33 17.30 6.89
C VAL A 264 -36.49 16.63 6.16
N ALA A 265 -36.74 17.07 4.92
CA ALA A 265 -37.62 16.40 3.99
C ALA A 265 -37.12 14.97 3.74
N SER A 266 -38.06 14.02 3.74
CA SER A 266 -37.86 12.61 3.44
C SER A 266 -37.22 12.41 2.07
N LEU A 267 -35.92 12.11 2.05
CA LEU A 267 -35.23 11.61 0.87
C LEU A 267 -35.52 10.11 0.75
N GLN A 268 -36.26 9.74 -0.30
CA GLN A 268 -36.45 8.36 -0.71
C GLN A 268 -35.08 7.71 -1.03
N PRO A 269 -34.85 6.45 -0.63
CA PRO A 269 -33.66 5.73 -1.05
C PRO A 269 -33.68 5.50 -2.58
N PRO A 270 -32.53 5.54 -3.27
CA PRO A 270 -32.47 5.25 -4.69
C PRO A 270 -32.90 3.80 -4.96
N PRO A 271 -33.47 3.51 -6.14
CA PRO A 271 -34.00 2.19 -6.43
C PRO A 271 -32.87 1.14 -6.40
N GLN A 272 -32.97 0.20 -5.45
CA GLN A 272 -32.15 -1.00 -5.44
C GLN A 272 -32.55 -1.88 -6.63
N ASN A 273 -31.74 -1.86 -7.69
CA ASN A 273 -31.79 -2.88 -8.71
C ASN A 273 -31.44 -4.23 -8.07
N LYS A 274 -32.45 -5.05 -7.82
CA LYS A 274 -32.28 -6.46 -7.46
C LYS A 274 -31.47 -7.14 -8.58
N PRO A 275 -30.29 -7.72 -8.31
CA PRO A 275 -29.64 -8.56 -9.29
C PRO A 275 -30.51 -9.81 -9.50
N LYS A 276 -30.86 -10.07 -10.77
CA LYS A 276 -31.51 -11.32 -11.18
C LYS A 276 -30.70 -12.51 -10.64
N SER A 277 -31.39 -13.43 -9.98
CA SER A 277 -30.89 -14.76 -9.58
C SER A 277 -30.11 -15.38 -10.74
N ARG A 278 -28.77 -15.32 -10.66
CA ARG A 278 -27.88 -16.07 -11.55
C ARG A 278 -27.57 -17.36 -10.82
N ARG A 279 -27.90 -18.48 -11.49
CA ARG A 279 -27.60 -19.85 -11.09
C ARG A 279 -26.26 -19.95 -10.37
N THR A 280 -26.25 -20.59 -9.21
CA THR A 280 -25.06 -20.98 -8.45
C THR A 280 -24.13 -21.78 -9.37
N TYR A 281 -23.07 -21.13 -9.83
CA TYR A 281 -22.04 -21.73 -10.67
C TYR A 281 -20.88 -22.17 -9.79
N PHE A 282 -20.51 -23.45 -9.89
CA PHE A 282 -19.31 -23.98 -9.26
C PHE A 282 -18.13 -23.79 -10.22
N PRO A 283 -17.12 -22.98 -9.88
CA PRO A 283 -15.94 -22.84 -10.72
C PRO A 283 -15.18 -24.18 -10.80
N SER A 284 -15.00 -24.71 -12.00
CA SER A 284 -14.10 -25.84 -12.24
C SER A 284 -12.69 -25.32 -12.56
N PRO A 285 -11.61 -25.88 -11.98
CA PRO A 285 -10.25 -25.47 -12.30
C PRO A 285 -9.95 -25.67 -13.79
N LYS A 286 -9.36 -24.68 -14.47
CA LYS A 286 -8.98 -24.79 -15.90
C LYS A 286 -7.86 -25.81 -16.10
N VAL A 287 -7.03 -26.06 -15.08
CA VAL A 287 -6.03 -27.14 -15.10
C VAL A 287 -6.71 -28.46 -14.72
N LYS A 288 -7.55 -29.00 -15.61
CA LYS A 288 -7.90 -30.42 -15.56
C LYS A 288 -6.75 -31.23 -16.14
N VAL A 289 -6.23 -32.17 -15.36
CA VAL A 289 -5.21 -33.17 -15.74
C VAL A 289 -5.83 -34.20 -16.72
N GLY A 290 -6.38 -33.70 -17.84
CA GLY A 290 -7.19 -34.45 -18.80
C GLY A 290 -6.44 -34.85 -20.08
N HIS A 291 -5.36 -34.17 -20.46
CA HIS A 291 -4.50 -34.62 -21.56
C HIS A 291 -3.42 -35.57 -21.07
N TRP A 292 -3.23 -36.68 -21.77
CA TRP A 292 -2.14 -37.66 -21.57
C TRP A 292 -0.80 -36.96 -21.29
N TRP A 293 -0.42 -35.97 -22.11
CA TRP A 293 0.83 -35.21 -21.95
C TRP A 293 0.90 -34.37 -20.66
N GLY A 294 -0.25 -33.91 -20.15
CA GLY A 294 -0.35 -33.19 -18.86
C GLY A 294 -0.22 -34.10 -17.65
N ARG A 295 -0.64 -35.38 -17.75
CA ARG A 295 -0.42 -36.40 -16.69
C ARG A 295 1.05 -36.75 -16.52
N ILE A 296 1.82 -36.75 -17.61
CA ILE A 296 3.26 -37.05 -17.59
C ILE A 296 4.06 -35.85 -17.08
N THR A 297 3.62 -34.62 -17.34
CA THR A 297 4.40 -33.41 -17.02
C THR A 297 4.01 -32.71 -15.72
N GLN A 298 2.80 -32.92 -15.17
CA GLN A 298 2.29 -32.31 -13.91
C GLN A 298 2.69 -30.83 -13.72
N ARG A 299 2.65 -30.01 -14.76
CA ARG A 299 3.07 -28.60 -14.70
C ARG A 299 1.95 -27.73 -14.14
N TYR A 300 2.21 -27.10 -13.01
CA TYR A 300 1.33 -26.11 -12.39
C TYR A 300 1.71 -24.68 -12.82
N PRO A 301 0.79 -23.70 -12.70
CA PRO A 301 1.13 -22.32 -13.00
C PRO A 301 2.22 -21.81 -12.04
N LEU A 302 3.29 -21.28 -12.63
CA LEU A 302 4.39 -20.63 -11.93
C LEU A 302 4.33 -19.13 -12.22
N PHE A 303 4.39 -18.34 -11.16
CA PHE A 303 4.66 -16.92 -11.21
C PHE A 303 5.85 -16.65 -10.29
N GLU A 304 6.94 -16.14 -10.86
CA GLU A 304 8.16 -15.88 -10.10
C GLU A 304 8.07 -14.52 -9.40
N GLN A 305 8.55 -14.44 -8.17
CA GLN A 305 8.56 -13.19 -7.42
C GLN A 305 9.51 -12.17 -8.08
N GLN A 306 9.10 -10.89 -8.14
CA GLN A 306 9.89 -9.84 -8.78
C GLN A 306 10.80 -9.10 -7.80
N SER A 307 10.47 -9.12 -6.51
CA SER A 307 11.33 -8.78 -5.38
C SER A 307 11.12 -9.80 -4.26
N ALA A 308 12.06 -9.85 -3.30
CA ALA A 308 12.01 -10.80 -2.18
C ALA A 308 10.75 -10.62 -1.31
N ALA A 309 10.17 -9.43 -1.30
CA ALA A 309 8.98 -9.09 -0.52
C ALA A 309 7.67 -9.69 -1.06
N ASP A 310 7.61 -10.00 -2.36
CA ASP A 310 6.36 -10.36 -3.06
C ASP A 310 6.12 -11.87 -3.15
N CYS A 311 6.83 -12.68 -2.36
CA CYS A 311 6.57 -14.12 -2.27
C CYS A 311 5.09 -14.44 -2.04
N GLY A 312 4.43 -13.75 -1.11
CA GLY A 312 3.00 -13.92 -0.84
C GLY A 312 2.09 -13.45 -1.99
N ALA A 313 2.38 -12.30 -2.59
CA ALA A 313 1.62 -11.79 -3.74
C ALA A 313 1.75 -12.71 -4.95
N ALA A 314 2.95 -13.20 -5.24
CA ALA A 314 3.23 -14.18 -6.28
C ALA A 314 2.47 -15.50 -6.04
N CYS A 315 2.36 -15.96 -4.78
CA CYS A 315 1.53 -17.11 -4.44
C CYS A 315 0.06 -16.91 -4.81
N LEU A 316 -0.51 -15.72 -4.53
CA LEU A 316 -1.88 -15.38 -4.93
C LEU A 316 -2.05 -15.29 -6.45
N VAL A 317 -1.06 -14.77 -7.18
CA VAL A 317 -1.07 -14.79 -8.65
C VAL A 317 -1.08 -16.23 -9.17
N MET A 318 -0.26 -17.12 -8.62
CA MET A 318 -0.19 -18.53 -9.00
C MET A 318 -1.52 -19.25 -8.77
N ILE A 319 -2.14 -19.07 -7.61
CA ILE A 319 -3.44 -19.66 -7.29
C ILE A 319 -4.55 -19.06 -8.17
N SER A 320 -4.53 -17.76 -8.43
CA SER A 320 -5.48 -17.13 -9.35
C SER A 320 -5.37 -17.70 -10.76
N ARG A 321 -4.13 -17.90 -11.26
CA ARG A 321 -3.84 -18.56 -12.54
C ARG A 321 -4.34 -19.99 -12.58
N TYR A 322 -4.23 -20.73 -11.48
CA TYR A 322 -4.77 -22.09 -11.35
C TYR A 322 -6.29 -22.13 -11.54
N TRP A 323 -6.99 -21.13 -11.01
CA TRP A 323 -8.44 -20.94 -11.20
C TRP A 323 -8.81 -20.22 -12.51
N GLY A 324 -7.82 -19.88 -13.34
CA GLY A 324 -8.02 -19.36 -14.69
C GLY A 324 -8.18 -17.84 -14.77
N LYS A 325 -7.75 -17.09 -13.75
CA LYS A 325 -7.73 -15.62 -13.67
C LYS A 325 -6.31 -15.08 -13.61
N ASN A 326 -6.03 -14.05 -14.41
CA ASN A 326 -4.75 -13.35 -14.41
C ASN A 326 -4.90 -11.99 -13.73
N PHE A 327 -4.18 -11.78 -12.63
CA PHE A 327 -4.09 -10.47 -11.97
C PHE A 327 -2.67 -9.93 -12.08
N SER A 328 -2.55 -8.61 -12.06
CA SER A 328 -1.26 -7.96 -11.97
C SER A 328 -0.69 -8.15 -10.57
N VAL A 329 0.62 -8.39 -10.49
CA VAL A 329 1.31 -8.52 -9.19
C VAL A 329 1.12 -7.26 -8.37
N ASN A 330 1.13 -6.09 -9.02
CA ASN A 330 0.95 -4.81 -8.35
C ASN A 330 -0.37 -4.64 -7.66
N ARG A 331 -1.47 -4.94 -8.36
CA ARG A 331 -2.78 -4.91 -7.73
C ARG A 331 -2.81 -5.81 -6.49
N ILE A 332 -2.18 -6.98 -6.56
CA ILE A 332 -2.08 -7.89 -5.41
C ILE A 332 -1.12 -7.35 -4.34
N ARG A 333 0.00 -6.72 -4.70
CA ARG A 333 0.92 -6.10 -3.75
C ARG A 333 0.26 -4.97 -2.98
N ASP A 334 -0.51 -4.15 -3.66
CA ASP A 334 -1.23 -3.01 -3.09
C ASP A 334 -2.35 -3.52 -2.18
N LEU A 335 -3.14 -4.50 -2.64
CA LEU A 335 -4.17 -5.16 -1.82
C LEU A 335 -3.59 -5.91 -0.61
N ALA A 336 -2.45 -6.61 -0.79
CA ALA A 336 -1.81 -7.40 0.25
C ALA A 336 -0.85 -6.59 1.12
N ASN A 337 -0.73 -5.28 0.88
CA ASN A 337 0.15 -4.36 1.60
C ASN A 337 1.59 -4.91 1.71
N VAL A 338 2.18 -5.24 0.56
CA VAL A 338 3.54 -5.78 0.52
C VAL A 338 4.53 -4.66 0.81
N ARG A 339 5.11 -4.67 2.01
CA ARG A 339 6.19 -3.77 2.42
C ARG A 339 7.55 -4.33 2.05
N ARG A 340 8.63 -3.57 2.31
CA ARG A 340 10.02 -4.05 2.18
C ARG A 340 10.29 -5.34 2.96
N SER A 341 9.56 -5.59 4.05
CA SER A 341 9.63 -6.80 4.87
C SER A 341 8.75 -7.97 4.37
N GLY A 342 7.98 -7.78 3.29
CA GLY A 342 7.03 -8.76 2.75
C GLY A 342 5.58 -8.59 3.24
N ALA A 343 4.75 -9.58 2.93
CA ALA A 343 3.32 -9.61 3.28
C ALA A 343 3.05 -10.40 4.57
N SER A 344 2.11 -9.95 5.38
CA SER A 344 1.59 -10.73 6.51
C SER A 344 0.54 -11.74 6.05
N LEU A 345 0.33 -12.84 6.78
CA LEU A 345 -0.74 -13.79 6.46
C LEU A 345 -2.12 -13.11 6.51
N LYS A 346 -2.33 -12.17 7.44
CA LYS A 346 -3.57 -11.38 7.57
C LYS A 346 -3.80 -10.51 6.34
N SER A 347 -2.78 -9.80 5.85
CA SER A 347 -2.91 -8.96 4.66
C SER A 347 -3.07 -9.77 3.38
N LEU A 348 -2.45 -10.95 3.29
CA LEU A 348 -2.72 -11.90 2.19
C LEU A 348 -4.15 -12.44 2.21
N THR A 349 -4.71 -12.66 3.40
CA THR A 349 -6.09 -13.08 3.61
C THR A 349 -7.05 -12.00 3.08
N ALA A 350 -6.87 -10.75 3.51
CA ALA A 350 -7.67 -9.61 3.04
C ALA A 350 -7.55 -9.41 1.52
N ALA A 351 -6.34 -9.50 0.96
CA ALA A 351 -6.11 -9.40 -0.47
C ALA A 351 -6.82 -10.50 -1.26
N ALA A 352 -6.74 -11.74 -0.79
CA ALA A 352 -7.44 -12.86 -1.41
C ALA A 352 -8.97 -12.68 -1.36
N GLU A 353 -9.51 -12.17 -0.25
CA GLU A 353 -10.93 -11.84 -0.12
C GLU A 353 -11.35 -10.72 -1.08
N ALA A 354 -10.56 -9.67 -1.22
CA ALA A 354 -10.79 -8.59 -2.17
C ALA A 354 -10.77 -9.06 -3.64
N LEU A 355 -9.98 -10.09 -3.96
CA LEU A 355 -9.99 -10.75 -5.28
C LEU A 355 -11.20 -11.68 -5.48
N GLY A 356 -11.97 -11.97 -4.42
CA GLY A 356 -13.14 -12.85 -4.46
C GLY A 356 -12.85 -14.30 -4.08
N PHE A 357 -11.79 -14.59 -3.32
CA PHE A 357 -11.61 -15.88 -2.65
C PHE A 357 -12.23 -15.87 -1.26
N THR A 358 -12.88 -16.96 -0.86
CA THR A 358 -13.09 -17.24 0.57
C THR A 358 -11.82 -17.80 1.15
N THR A 359 -11.35 -17.23 2.25
CA THR A 359 -10.08 -17.61 2.85
C THR A 359 -10.26 -18.20 4.23
N ARG A 360 -9.39 -19.14 4.59
CA ARG A 360 -9.34 -19.71 5.95
C ARG A 360 -7.89 -19.88 6.37
N PRO A 361 -7.32 -18.97 7.17
CA PRO A 361 -6.00 -19.17 7.76
C PRO A 361 -6.11 -20.27 8.82
N VAL A 362 -5.26 -21.29 8.71
CA VAL A 362 -5.27 -22.45 9.60
C VAL A 362 -3.87 -22.75 10.11
N LYS A 363 -3.80 -23.21 11.35
CA LYS A 363 -2.63 -23.91 11.89
C LYS A 363 -2.95 -25.40 11.86
N ALA A 364 -2.29 -26.15 10.99
CA ALA A 364 -2.64 -27.54 10.69
C ALA A 364 -1.43 -28.46 10.77
N SER A 365 -1.67 -29.76 11.01
CA SER A 365 -0.69 -30.81 10.74
C SER A 365 -0.74 -31.19 9.26
N LEU A 366 0.32 -31.85 8.75
CA LEU A 366 0.43 -32.23 7.34
C LEU A 366 -0.73 -33.16 6.92
N ASP A 367 -1.15 -34.06 7.81
CA ASP A 367 -2.25 -35.00 7.56
C ASP A 367 -3.60 -34.27 7.43
N LYS A 368 -3.83 -33.25 8.26
CA LYS A 368 -5.04 -32.41 8.16
C LYS A 368 -5.02 -31.52 6.92
N LEU A 369 -3.86 -31.01 6.53
CA LEU A 369 -3.70 -30.20 5.31
C LEU A 369 -3.96 -31.04 4.05
N ALA A 370 -3.53 -32.31 4.04
CA ALA A 370 -3.77 -33.25 2.94
C ALA A 370 -5.25 -33.57 2.71
N GLN A 371 -6.11 -33.38 3.71
CA GLN A 371 -7.56 -33.57 3.61
C GLN A 371 -8.31 -32.34 3.08
N GLN A 372 -7.65 -31.19 2.96
CA GLN A 372 -8.28 -29.94 2.49
C GLN A 372 -8.25 -29.82 0.97
N THR A 373 -9.08 -28.91 0.45
CA THR A 373 -9.05 -28.53 -0.97
C THR A 373 -7.81 -27.71 -1.28
N LEU A 374 -6.89 -28.25 -2.10
CA LEU A 374 -5.71 -27.58 -2.62
C LEU A 374 -6.04 -26.89 -3.97
N PRO A 375 -5.33 -25.81 -4.36
CA PRO A 375 -4.08 -25.29 -3.80
C PRO A 375 -4.23 -24.40 -2.56
N ALA A 376 -3.21 -24.40 -1.71
CA ALA A 376 -3.12 -23.59 -0.49
C ALA A 376 -1.77 -22.85 -0.41
N ILE A 377 -1.71 -21.73 0.29
CA ILE A 377 -0.44 -21.02 0.56
C ILE A 377 0.11 -21.49 1.89
N ALA A 378 1.33 -22.01 1.93
CA ALA A 378 2.01 -22.42 3.14
C ALA A 378 3.09 -21.40 3.53
N HIS A 379 3.16 -21.07 4.82
CA HIS A 379 4.22 -20.21 5.36
C HIS A 379 5.49 -21.02 5.63
N TRP A 380 6.58 -20.64 4.98
CA TRP A 380 7.80 -21.41 4.81
C TRP A 380 8.99 -20.69 5.48
N GLU A 381 9.78 -21.42 6.27
CA GLU A 381 11.03 -20.97 6.91
C GLU A 381 10.94 -19.63 7.67
N ASN A 382 9.76 -19.29 8.21
CA ASN A 382 9.46 -18.03 8.93
C ASN A 382 9.66 -16.72 8.14
N LYS A 383 10.00 -16.77 6.85
CA LYS A 383 10.33 -15.58 6.04
C LYS A 383 9.80 -15.63 4.61
N HIS A 384 9.11 -16.71 4.23
CA HIS A 384 8.73 -16.98 2.85
C HIS A 384 7.35 -17.62 2.74
N TYR A 385 6.74 -17.55 1.55
CA TYR A 385 5.48 -18.24 1.24
C TYR A 385 5.64 -19.10 0.00
N ILE A 386 5.06 -20.30 0.04
CA ILE A 386 5.04 -21.23 -1.10
C ILE A 386 3.63 -21.73 -1.36
N VAL A 387 3.33 -22.13 -2.60
CA VAL A 387 2.04 -22.72 -2.95
C VAL A 387 2.13 -24.24 -2.88
N VAL A 388 1.21 -24.87 -2.18
CA VAL A 388 1.06 -26.33 -2.13
C VAL A 388 -0.04 -26.72 -3.10
N TYR A 389 0.32 -27.47 -4.15
CA TYR A 389 -0.63 -27.89 -5.19
C TYR A 389 -1.21 -29.28 -4.93
N ALA A 390 -0.38 -30.22 -4.47
CA ALA A 390 -0.79 -31.59 -4.19
C ALA A 390 0.03 -32.20 -3.06
N ILE A 391 -0.61 -33.00 -2.21
CA ILE A 391 0.05 -33.77 -1.16
C ILE A 391 -0.24 -35.26 -1.41
N THR A 392 0.82 -36.07 -1.49
CA THR A 392 0.73 -37.53 -1.55
C THR A 392 1.37 -38.16 -0.32
N LYS A 393 1.18 -39.47 -0.10
CA LYS A 393 1.74 -40.17 1.07
C LYS A 393 3.28 -40.08 1.18
N LYS A 394 4.00 -39.91 0.07
CA LYS A 394 5.47 -39.86 0.03
C LYS A 394 6.03 -38.46 -0.27
N HIS A 395 5.32 -37.67 -1.07
CA HIS A 395 5.83 -36.40 -1.60
C HIS A 395 4.78 -35.29 -1.59
N VAL A 396 5.24 -34.04 -1.44
CA VAL A 396 4.45 -32.82 -1.55
C VAL A 396 4.90 -32.05 -2.78
N ILE A 397 3.97 -31.74 -3.67
CA ILE A 397 4.24 -30.89 -4.83
C ILE A 397 4.00 -29.45 -4.42
N VAL A 398 5.09 -28.69 -4.35
CA VAL A 398 5.08 -27.28 -4.01
C VAL A 398 5.57 -26.45 -5.19
N CYS A 399 5.17 -25.20 -5.21
CA CYS A 399 5.71 -24.21 -6.11
C CYS A 399 6.20 -23.03 -5.28
N ASP A 400 7.52 -22.86 -5.31
CA ASP A 400 8.19 -21.77 -4.66
C ASP A 400 8.26 -20.58 -5.64
N PRO A 401 7.74 -19.39 -5.30
CA PRO A 401 7.87 -18.20 -6.14
C PRO A 401 9.31 -17.83 -6.49
N ALA A 402 10.30 -18.19 -5.68
CA ALA A 402 11.70 -17.87 -5.90
C ALA A 402 12.43 -18.91 -6.75
N ILE A 403 12.00 -20.18 -6.69
CA ILE A 403 12.79 -21.31 -7.22
C ILE A 403 12.03 -22.14 -8.26
N GLY A 404 10.71 -22.05 -8.28
CA GLY A 404 9.83 -22.79 -9.17
C GLY A 404 9.20 -24.03 -8.53
N GLN A 405 8.65 -24.90 -9.37
CA GLN A 405 8.00 -26.12 -8.94
C GLN A 405 9.02 -27.14 -8.41
N ARG A 406 8.76 -27.69 -7.22
CA ARG A 406 9.58 -28.70 -6.55
C ARG A 406 8.70 -29.84 -6.03
N THR A 407 9.28 -31.03 -6.00
CA THR A 407 8.68 -32.19 -5.35
C THR A 407 9.51 -32.49 -4.11
N LEU A 408 8.95 -32.18 -2.93
CA LEU A 408 9.63 -32.37 -1.65
C LEU A 408 9.19 -33.68 -1.02
N SER A 409 10.10 -34.35 -0.30
CA SER A 409 9.70 -35.42 0.60
C SER A 409 8.86 -34.87 1.77
N THR A 410 8.02 -35.71 2.37
CA THR A 410 7.20 -35.30 3.52
C THR A 410 8.04 -34.85 4.71
N SER A 411 9.25 -35.39 4.87
CA SER A 411 10.21 -34.95 5.91
C SER A 411 10.76 -33.57 5.63
N GLU A 412 11.23 -33.32 4.39
CA GLU A 412 11.77 -32.00 3.99
C GLU A 412 10.70 -30.91 4.07
N PHE A 413 9.45 -31.23 3.70
CA PHE A 413 8.35 -30.29 3.85
C PHE A 413 8.07 -29.95 5.32
N LYS A 414 8.06 -30.94 6.21
CA LYS A 414 7.84 -30.72 7.66
C LYS A 414 8.95 -29.89 8.31
N THR A 415 10.20 -30.01 7.84
CA THR A 415 11.31 -29.19 8.36
C THR A 415 11.21 -27.71 7.96
N GLY A 416 10.75 -27.42 6.74
CA GLY A 416 10.63 -26.03 6.26
C GLY A 416 9.29 -25.37 6.59
N TRP A 417 8.22 -26.15 6.79
CA TRP A 417 6.89 -25.62 7.04
C TRP A 417 6.68 -25.23 8.49
N THR A 418 6.20 -24.01 8.70
CA THR A 418 5.94 -23.44 10.03
C THR A 418 4.64 -23.93 10.68
N GLY A 419 3.83 -24.71 9.96
CA GLY A 419 2.52 -25.21 10.39
C GLY A 419 1.33 -24.29 10.06
N TYR A 420 1.60 -23.08 9.56
CA TYR A 420 0.57 -22.15 9.11
C TYR A 420 0.31 -22.30 7.60
N ALA A 421 -0.97 -22.33 7.22
CA ALA A 421 -1.41 -22.33 5.83
C ALA A 421 -2.64 -21.44 5.63
N LEU A 422 -2.78 -20.85 4.45
CA LEU A 422 -3.97 -20.15 4.00
C LEU A 422 -4.67 -21.03 2.97
N LEU A 423 -5.89 -21.46 3.31
CA LEU A 423 -6.76 -22.18 2.39
C LEU A 423 -7.56 -21.16 1.57
N LEU A 424 -7.60 -21.34 0.25
CA LEU A 424 -8.32 -20.44 -0.66
C LEU A 424 -9.35 -21.24 -1.46
N GLN A 425 -10.60 -20.77 -1.43
CA GLN A 425 -11.68 -21.32 -2.25
C GLN A 425 -12.26 -20.21 -3.13
N PRO A 426 -12.39 -20.43 -4.44
CA PRO A 426 -12.91 -19.43 -5.37
C PRO A 426 -14.41 -19.20 -5.14
N THR A 427 -14.87 -17.94 -5.16
CA THR A 427 -16.30 -17.59 -5.15
C THR A 427 -16.77 -17.09 -6.52
N SER A 428 -18.07 -16.80 -6.65
CA SER A 428 -18.62 -16.15 -7.85
C SER A 428 -18.06 -14.74 -8.09
N GLN A 429 -17.53 -14.07 -7.07
CA GLN A 429 -16.93 -12.74 -7.21
C GLN A 429 -15.61 -12.79 -7.99
N LEU A 430 -14.81 -13.86 -7.82
CA LEU A 430 -13.56 -14.06 -8.54
C LEU A 430 -13.76 -14.07 -10.07
N GLN A 431 -14.89 -14.57 -10.55
CA GLN A 431 -15.19 -14.60 -11.99
C GLN A 431 -15.45 -13.20 -12.56
N GLN A 432 -16.04 -12.31 -11.75
CA GLN A 432 -16.37 -10.94 -12.13
C GLN A 432 -15.16 -9.99 -12.00
N ALA A 433 -14.12 -10.41 -11.27
CA ALA A 433 -12.90 -9.64 -11.15
C ALA A 433 -12.23 -9.45 -12.52
N GLU A 434 -11.89 -8.18 -12.81
CA GLU A 434 -11.20 -7.76 -14.02
C GLU A 434 -9.82 -8.39 -14.11
N GLU A 435 -9.50 -8.96 -15.27
CA GLU A 435 -8.21 -9.57 -15.53
C GLU A 435 -7.21 -8.51 -15.98
N ALA A 436 -6.00 -8.56 -15.43
CA ALA A 436 -4.88 -7.81 -15.96
C ALA A 436 -4.38 -8.53 -17.22
N SER A 437 -4.97 -8.18 -18.37
CA SER A 437 -4.42 -8.57 -19.67
C SER A 437 -3.78 -7.37 -20.33
N THR A 438 -2.49 -7.18 -20.15
CA THR A 438 -1.71 -6.39 -21.11
C THR A 438 -0.99 -7.37 -22.02
N PRO A 439 -1.54 -7.61 -23.23
CA PRO A 439 -0.85 -8.44 -24.19
C PRO A 439 0.46 -7.75 -24.60
N PHE A 440 1.50 -8.55 -24.81
CA PHE A 440 2.74 -8.16 -25.50
C PHE A 440 2.49 -7.31 -26.77
N TRP A 441 1.31 -7.48 -27.39
CA TRP A 441 0.82 -6.72 -28.53
C TRP A 441 0.65 -5.20 -28.30
N GLN A 442 0.44 -4.72 -27.06
CA GLN A 442 0.40 -3.27 -26.77
C GLN A 442 1.75 -2.59 -27.07
N MET A 443 2.86 -3.33 -27.05
CA MET A 443 4.16 -2.78 -27.44
C MET A 443 4.22 -2.45 -28.95
N PHE A 444 3.41 -3.11 -29.79
CA PHE A 444 3.31 -2.76 -31.21
C PHE A 444 2.57 -1.42 -31.42
N GLU A 445 1.72 -0.99 -30.48
CA GLU A 445 1.10 0.33 -30.56
C GLU A 445 2.12 1.45 -30.43
N LEU A 446 3.21 1.23 -29.67
CA LEU A 446 4.33 2.16 -29.55
C LEU A 446 5.20 2.24 -30.82
N VAL A 447 5.17 1.19 -31.64
CA VAL A 447 5.89 1.13 -32.93
C VAL A 447 5.07 1.75 -34.08
N ARG A 448 3.74 1.80 -33.95
CA ARG A 448 2.79 2.33 -34.95
C ARG A 448 3.11 3.75 -35.47
N PRO A 449 3.55 4.72 -34.64
CA PRO A 449 3.93 6.05 -35.11
C PRO A 449 5.10 6.06 -36.12
N HIS A 450 5.93 5.00 -36.12
CA HIS A 450 7.11 4.86 -36.98
C HIS A 450 6.87 3.98 -38.22
N SER A 451 5.61 3.76 -38.60
CA SER A 451 5.20 2.92 -39.73
C SER A 451 5.85 3.27 -41.08
N ARG A 452 6.15 4.56 -41.33
CA ARG A 452 6.84 4.99 -42.55
C ARG A 452 8.25 4.43 -42.66
N VAL A 453 9.03 4.48 -41.57
CA VAL A 453 10.41 3.97 -41.60
C VAL A 453 10.41 2.44 -41.65
N LEU A 454 9.44 1.79 -41.01
CA LEU A 454 9.25 0.35 -41.18
C LEU A 454 8.91 -0.04 -42.61
N LEU A 455 8.12 0.76 -43.33
CA LEU A 455 7.85 0.55 -44.75
C LEU A 455 9.12 0.73 -45.59
N GLU A 456 9.94 1.74 -45.32
CA GLU A 456 11.23 1.95 -45.98
C GLU A 456 12.19 0.78 -45.75
N VAL A 457 12.29 0.30 -44.50
CA VAL A 457 13.10 -0.87 -44.12
C VAL A 457 12.58 -2.15 -44.77
N PHE A 458 11.25 -2.33 -44.83
CA PHE A 458 10.62 -3.43 -45.53
C PHE A 458 10.96 -3.40 -47.02
N ALA A 459 10.78 -2.25 -47.68
CA ALA A 459 11.11 -2.06 -49.09
C ALA A 459 12.59 -2.32 -49.38
N ALA A 460 13.49 -1.78 -48.55
CA ALA A 460 14.93 -2.03 -48.65
C ALA A 460 15.26 -3.52 -48.48
N SER A 461 14.60 -4.21 -47.56
CA SER A 461 14.81 -5.65 -47.33
C SER A 461 14.34 -6.51 -48.50
N VAL A 462 13.17 -6.20 -49.07
CA VAL A 462 12.67 -6.86 -50.29
C VAL A 462 13.64 -6.61 -51.45
N LEU A 463 14.11 -5.38 -51.64
CA LEU A 463 15.08 -5.03 -52.67
C LEU A 463 16.41 -5.79 -52.49
N ILE A 464 16.97 -5.82 -51.27
CA ILE A 464 18.19 -6.60 -50.95
C ILE A 464 18.00 -8.06 -51.34
N GLN A 465 16.81 -8.61 -51.08
CA GLN A 465 16.56 -10.02 -51.34
C GLN A 465 16.42 -10.33 -52.83
N LEU A 466 15.70 -9.49 -53.58
CA LEU A 466 15.61 -9.61 -55.04
C LEU A 466 17.00 -9.52 -55.67
N LEU A 467 17.86 -8.65 -55.15
CA LEU A 467 19.26 -8.55 -55.59
C LEU A 467 20.10 -9.73 -55.08
N GLY A 468 19.72 -10.34 -53.96
CA GLY A 468 20.32 -11.58 -53.45
C GLY A 468 20.15 -12.78 -54.38
N LEU A 469 19.08 -12.79 -55.20
CA LEU A 469 18.85 -13.80 -56.25
C LEU A 469 19.80 -13.68 -57.44
N ILE A 470 20.36 -12.48 -57.66
CA ILE A 470 21.26 -12.23 -58.78
C ILE A 470 22.52 -13.09 -58.67
N THR A 471 23.09 -13.23 -57.46
CA THR A 471 24.33 -13.99 -57.28
C THR A 471 24.16 -15.47 -57.68
N PRO A 472 23.19 -16.25 -57.15
CA PRO A 472 22.95 -17.63 -57.61
C PRO A 472 22.69 -17.74 -59.12
N LEU A 473 21.89 -16.82 -59.69
CA LEU A 473 21.56 -16.83 -61.12
C LEU A 473 22.76 -16.54 -62.02
N PHE A 474 23.59 -15.56 -61.64
CA PHE A 474 24.79 -15.20 -62.39
C PHE A 474 25.86 -16.30 -62.28
N THR A 475 26.01 -16.92 -61.10
CA THR A 475 26.88 -18.08 -60.92
C THR A 475 26.41 -19.28 -61.76
N GLN A 476 25.09 -19.51 -61.84
CA GLN A 476 24.54 -20.52 -62.75
C GLN A 476 24.86 -20.21 -64.22
N LEU A 477 24.59 -18.99 -64.69
CA LEU A 477 24.90 -18.57 -66.07
C LEU A 477 26.39 -18.72 -66.40
N LEU A 478 27.25 -18.41 -65.43
CA LEU A 478 28.68 -18.55 -65.54
C LEU A 478 29.09 -20.02 -65.75
N LEU A 479 28.53 -20.94 -64.96
CA LEU A 479 28.83 -22.37 -65.04
C LEU A 479 28.20 -23.05 -66.27
N ASP A 480 26.93 -22.77 -66.57
CA ASP A 480 26.18 -23.49 -67.61
C ASP A 480 26.46 -22.98 -69.02
N ARG A 481 26.75 -21.68 -69.18
CA ARG A 481 26.94 -21.06 -70.50
C ARG A 481 28.35 -20.55 -70.71
N VAL A 482 28.87 -19.70 -69.82
CA VAL A 482 30.13 -18.99 -70.06
C VAL A 482 31.33 -19.93 -70.06
N ILE A 483 31.42 -20.83 -69.07
CA ILE A 483 32.51 -21.82 -68.98
C ILE A 483 32.44 -22.81 -70.15
N VAL A 484 31.24 -23.26 -70.52
CA VAL A 484 31.03 -24.20 -71.63
C VAL A 484 31.37 -23.58 -72.99
N GLN A 485 31.05 -22.29 -73.19
CA GLN A 485 31.31 -21.56 -74.44
C GLN A 485 32.72 -20.98 -74.54
N GLY A 486 33.49 -20.94 -73.44
CA GLY A 486 34.86 -20.42 -73.41
C GLY A 486 35.00 -18.91 -73.71
N SER A 487 33.91 -18.13 -73.64
CA SER A 487 33.92 -16.71 -74.03
C SER A 487 34.42 -15.82 -72.89
N THR A 488 35.63 -15.28 -73.04
CA THR A 488 36.27 -14.36 -72.07
C THR A 488 35.51 -13.04 -71.91
N LEU A 489 34.83 -12.57 -72.96
CA LEU A 489 34.06 -11.33 -72.92
C LEU A 489 32.81 -11.46 -72.04
N THR A 490 32.06 -12.56 -72.18
CA THR A 490 30.89 -12.82 -71.32
C THR A 490 31.30 -13.14 -69.88
N LEU A 491 32.44 -13.80 -69.68
CA LEU A 491 33.04 -14.01 -68.35
C LEU A 491 33.33 -12.69 -67.64
N ASN A 492 34.02 -11.76 -68.31
CA ASN A 492 34.34 -10.47 -67.73
C ASN A 492 33.07 -9.64 -67.46
N ALA A 493 32.06 -9.70 -68.35
CA ALA A 493 30.79 -9.00 -68.14
C ALA A 493 30.00 -9.54 -66.93
N VAL A 494 29.86 -10.87 -66.81
CA VAL A 494 29.19 -11.51 -65.67
C VAL A 494 29.98 -11.28 -64.38
N GLY A 495 31.32 -11.36 -64.44
CA GLY A 495 32.21 -11.08 -63.30
C GLY A 495 32.11 -9.65 -62.81
N LEU A 496 32.15 -8.66 -63.71
CA LEU A 496 31.94 -7.25 -63.39
C LEU A 496 30.53 -7.02 -62.80
N GLY A 497 29.51 -7.66 -63.38
CA GLY A 497 28.15 -7.64 -62.86
C GLY A 497 28.07 -8.14 -61.42
N LEU A 498 28.68 -9.30 -61.13
CA LEU A 498 28.74 -9.86 -59.76
C LEU A 498 29.42 -8.90 -58.77
N VAL A 499 30.49 -8.21 -59.17
CA VAL A 499 31.16 -7.21 -58.34
C VAL A 499 30.26 -6.00 -58.09
N ILE A 500 29.62 -5.46 -59.14
CA ILE A 500 28.73 -4.29 -59.04
C ILE A 500 27.53 -4.61 -58.14
N PHE A 501 26.83 -5.71 -58.38
CA PHE A 501 25.69 -6.13 -57.57
C PHE A 501 26.12 -6.50 -56.14
N GLY A 502 27.31 -7.07 -55.97
CA GLY A 502 27.92 -7.34 -54.66
C GLY A 502 28.15 -6.06 -53.85
N LEU A 503 28.80 -5.05 -54.44
CA LEU A 503 29.02 -3.74 -53.79
C LEU A 503 27.69 -3.07 -53.47
N PHE A 504 26.75 -3.05 -54.42
CA PHE A 504 25.44 -2.46 -54.20
C PHE A 504 24.71 -3.16 -53.04
N ARG A 505 24.75 -4.50 -52.97
CA ARG A 505 24.17 -5.27 -51.86
C ARG A 505 24.80 -4.89 -50.51
N VAL A 506 26.12 -4.67 -50.46
CA VAL A 506 26.80 -4.20 -49.24
C VAL A 506 26.30 -2.82 -48.83
N VAL A 507 26.18 -1.88 -49.77
CA VAL A 507 25.68 -0.53 -49.51
C VAL A 507 24.24 -0.55 -49.00
N VAL A 508 23.34 -1.28 -49.67
CA VAL A 508 21.93 -1.35 -49.24
C VAL A 508 21.79 -2.06 -47.89
N ASN A 509 22.59 -3.11 -47.61
CA ASN A 509 22.63 -3.71 -46.28
C ASN A 509 23.08 -2.73 -45.19
N GLY A 510 24.09 -1.92 -45.48
CA GLY A 510 24.55 -0.86 -44.57
C GLY A 510 23.47 0.19 -44.33
N LEU A 511 22.80 0.65 -45.38
CA LEU A 511 21.69 1.61 -45.27
C LEU A 511 20.51 1.02 -44.49
N ARG A 512 20.13 -0.24 -44.76
CA ARG A 512 19.07 -0.95 -44.01
C ARG A 512 19.41 -1.01 -42.53
N GLN A 513 20.64 -1.40 -42.20
CA GLN A 513 21.09 -1.49 -40.81
C GLN A 513 21.07 -0.12 -40.13
N TYR A 514 21.55 0.93 -40.82
CA TYR A 514 21.49 2.30 -40.32
C TYR A 514 20.05 2.77 -40.05
N LEU A 515 19.10 2.53 -40.96
CA LEU A 515 17.69 2.91 -40.78
C LEU A 515 17.05 2.17 -39.61
N LEU A 516 17.37 0.88 -39.44
CA LEU A 516 16.94 0.09 -38.28
C LEU A 516 17.49 0.68 -36.98
N ASP A 517 18.81 0.92 -36.90
CA ASP A 517 19.47 1.47 -35.70
C ASP A 517 19.01 2.90 -35.37
N HIS A 518 18.74 3.73 -36.39
CA HIS A 518 18.20 5.07 -36.19
C HIS A 518 16.79 5.05 -35.61
N THR A 519 15.91 4.24 -36.21
CA THR A 519 14.53 4.08 -35.74
C THR A 519 14.49 3.48 -34.34
N ALA A 520 15.39 2.54 -34.09
CA ALA A 520 15.58 1.90 -32.79
C ALA A 520 15.77 2.90 -31.66
N ASN A 521 16.74 3.79 -31.85
CA ASN A 521 17.14 4.74 -30.83
C ASN A 521 16.04 5.79 -30.59
N ARG A 522 15.31 6.21 -31.63
CA ARG A 522 14.14 7.09 -31.46
C ARG A 522 13.03 6.45 -30.64
N ILE A 523 12.67 5.20 -30.94
CA ILE A 523 11.66 4.46 -30.17
C ILE A 523 12.12 4.31 -28.72
N SER A 524 13.40 3.99 -28.50
CA SER A 524 13.97 3.84 -27.16
C SER A 524 13.86 5.12 -26.33
N VAL A 525 14.24 6.27 -26.89
CA VAL A 525 14.12 7.55 -26.20
C VAL A 525 12.67 7.83 -25.82
N SER A 526 11.72 7.59 -26.74
CA SER A 526 10.29 7.78 -26.45
C SER A 526 9.79 6.85 -25.34
N LEU A 527 10.19 5.58 -25.35
CA LEU A 527 9.83 4.60 -24.32
C LEU A 527 10.41 4.96 -22.95
N LEU A 528 11.68 5.34 -22.91
CA LEU A 528 12.39 5.69 -21.68
C LEU A 528 11.81 6.96 -21.06
N VAL A 529 11.61 8.01 -21.86
CA VAL A 529 11.00 9.26 -21.42
C VAL A 529 9.56 9.03 -20.97
N GLY A 530 8.78 8.24 -21.72
CA GLY A 530 7.42 7.87 -21.34
C GLY A 530 7.35 7.12 -20.01
N PHE A 531 8.23 6.14 -19.81
CA PHE A 531 8.34 5.36 -18.58
C PHE A 531 8.72 6.23 -17.38
N ILE A 532 9.75 7.09 -17.51
CA ILE A 532 10.18 7.99 -16.42
C ILE A 532 9.09 9.02 -16.10
N LYS A 533 8.45 9.60 -17.13
CA LYS A 533 7.34 10.55 -16.96
C LYS A 533 6.16 9.90 -16.22
N HIS A 534 5.83 8.65 -16.51
CA HIS A 534 4.80 7.91 -15.80
C HIS A 534 5.24 7.60 -14.36
N THR A 535 6.47 7.13 -14.18
CA THR A 535 7.04 6.79 -12.85
C THR A 535 6.96 7.99 -11.89
N PHE A 536 7.35 9.20 -12.32
CA PHE A 536 7.28 10.41 -11.50
C PHE A 536 5.86 10.89 -11.16
N ARG A 537 4.82 10.32 -11.78
CA ARG A 537 3.43 10.60 -11.45
C ARG A 537 2.83 9.61 -10.46
N LEU A 538 3.57 8.57 -10.06
CA LEU A 538 3.09 7.57 -9.11
C LEU A 538 3.05 8.14 -7.68
N PRO A 539 2.13 7.66 -6.82
CA PRO A 539 2.01 8.14 -5.44
C PRO A 539 3.20 7.76 -4.56
N LEU A 540 3.45 8.51 -3.49
CA LEU A 540 4.58 8.28 -2.57
C LEU A 540 4.61 6.85 -1.98
N ALA A 541 3.44 6.27 -1.70
CA ALA A 541 3.30 4.90 -1.20
C ALA A 541 3.95 3.85 -2.12
N PHE A 542 3.95 4.09 -3.45
CA PHE A 542 4.60 3.22 -4.42
C PHE A 542 6.13 3.16 -4.22
N PHE A 543 6.74 4.30 -3.87
CA PHE A 543 8.18 4.44 -3.66
C PHE A 543 8.62 3.99 -2.26
N GLU A 544 7.83 4.27 -1.22
CA GLU A 544 8.15 3.84 0.14
C GLU A 544 8.10 2.30 0.28
N SER A 545 7.25 1.63 -0.50
CA SER A 545 7.11 0.17 -0.51
C SER A 545 8.20 -0.59 -1.31
N ARG A 546 8.98 0.12 -2.15
CA ARG A 546 9.99 -0.48 -3.04
C ARG A 546 11.40 0.05 -2.73
N TYR A 547 12.41 -0.68 -3.20
CA TYR A 547 13.79 -0.18 -3.18
C TYR A 547 14.07 0.64 -4.44
N VAL A 548 14.91 1.67 -4.35
CA VAL A 548 15.28 2.51 -5.51
C VAL A 548 15.98 1.66 -6.57
N GLY A 549 16.86 0.73 -6.17
CA GLY A 549 17.51 -0.20 -7.08
C GLY A 549 16.54 -1.09 -7.86
N ASP A 550 15.39 -1.43 -7.28
CA ASP A 550 14.34 -2.16 -7.98
C ASP A 550 13.82 -1.31 -9.14
N ILE A 551 13.41 -0.05 -8.89
CA ILE A 551 12.90 0.85 -9.94
C ILE A 551 13.95 1.11 -11.04
N VAL A 552 15.21 1.36 -10.65
CA VAL A 552 16.31 1.57 -11.60
C VAL A 552 16.52 0.34 -12.50
N SER A 553 16.40 -0.87 -11.95
CA SER A 553 16.50 -2.09 -12.77
C SER A 553 15.39 -2.19 -13.82
N ARG A 554 14.18 -1.68 -13.55
CA ARG A 554 13.06 -1.68 -14.54
C ARG A 554 13.34 -0.68 -15.67
N VAL A 555 14.00 0.43 -15.36
CA VAL A 555 14.51 1.37 -16.38
C VAL A 555 15.52 0.67 -17.29
N GLN A 556 16.44 -0.13 -16.73
CA GLN A 556 17.43 -0.90 -17.50
C GLN A 556 16.78 -2.02 -18.32
N GLU A 557 15.72 -2.67 -17.81
CA GLU A 557 14.96 -3.69 -18.54
C GLU A 557 14.34 -3.16 -19.84
N ASN A 558 14.03 -1.86 -19.90
CA ASN A 558 13.49 -1.22 -21.10
C ASN A 558 14.49 -1.29 -22.28
N GLN A 559 15.79 -1.30 -21.99
CA GLN A 559 16.83 -1.48 -23.02
C GLN A 559 16.82 -2.89 -23.63
N LYS A 560 16.41 -3.91 -22.89
CA LYS A 560 16.28 -5.29 -23.42
C LYS A 560 15.13 -5.38 -24.40
N ILE A 561 14.00 -4.76 -24.05
CA ILE A 561 12.85 -4.60 -24.92
C ILE A 561 13.26 -3.88 -26.21
N GLN A 562 13.98 -2.77 -26.10
CA GLN A 562 14.53 -2.06 -27.26
C GLN A 562 15.35 -3.02 -28.12
N ARG A 563 16.42 -3.63 -27.57
CA ARG A 563 17.32 -4.51 -28.34
C ARG A 563 16.58 -5.62 -29.09
N PHE A 564 15.48 -6.12 -28.54
CA PHE A 564 14.64 -7.09 -29.24
C PHE A 564 13.81 -6.47 -30.35
N LEU A 565 13.03 -5.42 -30.06
CA LEU A 565 12.18 -4.76 -31.04
C LEU A 565 12.98 -4.17 -32.20
N THR A 566 14.22 -3.78 -31.92
CA THR A 566 15.04 -2.99 -32.83
C THR A 566 16.25 -3.73 -33.38
N GLY A 567 16.58 -4.89 -32.81
CA GLY A 567 17.70 -5.73 -33.24
C GLY A 567 17.28 -6.75 -34.30
N GLU A 568 17.75 -7.98 -34.14
CA GLU A 568 17.56 -9.03 -35.15
C GLU A 568 16.10 -9.45 -35.36
N ALA A 569 15.16 -9.16 -34.46
CA ALA A 569 13.78 -9.64 -34.55
C ALA A 569 13.07 -9.21 -35.83
N LEU A 570 13.06 -7.91 -36.12
CA LEU A 570 12.45 -7.37 -37.35
C LEU A 570 13.17 -7.90 -38.58
N SER A 571 14.50 -7.94 -38.54
CA SER A 571 15.32 -8.49 -39.63
C SER A 571 14.99 -9.96 -39.91
N ILE A 572 14.84 -10.79 -38.88
CA ILE A 572 14.50 -12.22 -38.98
C ILE A 572 13.08 -12.39 -39.53
N ILE A 573 12.10 -11.60 -39.10
CA ILE A 573 10.74 -11.66 -39.65
C ILE A 573 10.75 -11.34 -41.15
N LEU A 574 11.49 -10.31 -41.56
CA LEU A 574 11.66 -9.94 -42.97
C LEU A 574 12.42 -11.01 -43.77
N ASP A 575 13.48 -11.57 -43.18
CA ASP A 575 14.24 -12.69 -43.75
C ASP A 575 13.37 -13.97 -43.87
N LEU A 576 12.41 -14.19 -42.96
CA LEU A 576 11.49 -15.34 -43.01
C LEU A 576 10.44 -15.17 -44.11
N LEU A 577 9.91 -13.95 -44.31
CA LEU A 577 8.99 -13.65 -45.42
C LEU A 577 9.64 -13.90 -46.79
N THR A 578 10.94 -13.70 -46.87
CA THR A 578 11.68 -13.90 -48.11
C THR A 578 12.10 -15.35 -48.36
N VAL A 579 12.06 -16.22 -47.35
CA VAL A 579 12.20 -17.68 -47.55
C VAL A 579 11.14 -18.18 -48.55
N PHE A 580 9.92 -17.64 -48.54
CA PHE A 580 8.88 -18.02 -49.49
C PHE A 580 9.28 -17.72 -50.95
N VAL A 581 10.00 -16.63 -51.20
CA VAL A 581 10.50 -16.28 -52.54
C VAL A 581 11.56 -17.28 -53.00
N TYR A 582 12.52 -17.63 -52.11
CA TYR A 582 13.56 -18.61 -52.43
C TYR A 582 13.01 -20.01 -52.64
N VAL A 583 12.09 -20.44 -51.78
CA VAL A 583 11.42 -21.73 -51.90
C VAL A 583 10.60 -21.78 -53.19
N GLY A 584 9.88 -20.71 -53.54
CA GLY A 584 9.16 -20.60 -54.81
C GLY A 584 10.08 -20.76 -56.02
N LEU A 585 11.24 -20.09 -56.02
CA LEU A 585 12.24 -20.24 -57.08
C LEU A 585 12.83 -21.66 -57.14
N MET A 586 13.08 -22.28 -55.99
CA MET A 586 13.57 -23.66 -55.91
C MET A 586 12.55 -24.67 -56.47
N PHE A 587 11.26 -24.48 -56.18
CA PHE A 587 10.20 -25.31 -56.76
C PHE A 587 10.11 -25.17 -58.27
N TRP A 588 10.38 -23.97 -58.81
CA TRP A 588 10.46 -23.75 -60.26
C TRP A 588 11.62 -24.52 -60.90
N TYR A 589 12.76 -24.68 -60.22
CA TYR A 589 13.89 -25.46 -60.73
C TYR A 589 13.68 -26.97 -60.64
N SER A 590 13.34 -27.48 -59.45
CA SER A 590 13.07 -28.90 -59.23
C SER A 590 12.30 -29.11 -57.94
N ALA A 591 11.10 -29.69 -58.07
CA ALA A 591 10.26 -30.00 -56.91
C ALA A 591 10.92 -31.00 -55.95
N ALA A 592 11.70 -31.96 -56.46
CA ALA A 592 12.37 -32.97 -55.62
C ALA A 592 13.45 -32.33 -54.71
N MET A 593 14.27 -31.44 -55.27
CA MET A 593 15.30 -30.71 -54.51
C MET A 593 14.70 -29.69 -53.55
N ALA A 594 13.62 -29.02 -53.95
CA ALA A 594 12.89 -28.08 -53.08
C ALA A 594 12.22 -28.78 -51.89
N LEU A 595 11.67 -29.98 -52.08
CA LEU A 595 11.08 -30.75 -50.99
C LEU A 595 12.17 -31.24 -50.01
N PHE A 596 13.33 -31.65 -50.52
CA PHE A 596 14.48 -32.01 -49.70
C PHE A 596 15.01 -30.81 -48.90
N SER A 597 15.12 -29.62 -49.51
CA SER A 597 15.54 -28.42 -48.79
C SER A 597 14.54 -28.01 -47.71
N LEU A 598 13.22 -28.20 -47.94
CA LEU A 598 12.20 -27.93 -46.94
C LEU A 598 12.20 -28.95 -45.79
N ALA A 599 12.69 -30.17 -46.02
CA ALA A 599 12.81 -31.21 -44.99
C ALA A 599 13.78 -30.84 -43.85
N ILE A 600 14.57 -29.76 -44.01
CA ILE A 600 15.41 -29.23 -42.93
C ILE A 600 14.63 -28.46 -41.86
N VAL A 601 13.44 -27.96 -42.20
CA VAL A 601 12.66 -27.10 -41.30
C VAL A 601 12.19 -27.85 -40.04
N PRO A 602 11.61 -29.06 -40.11
CA PRO A 602 11.13 -29.76 -38.92
C PRO A 602 12.23 -30.08 -37.88
N PRO A 603 13.45 -30.55 -38.26
CA PRO A 603 14.56 -30.69 -37.32
C PRO A 603 14.93 -29.39 -36.57
N PHE A 604 14.97 -28.25 -37.27
CA PHE A 604 15.24 -26.96 -36.62
C PHE A 604 14.13 -26.53 -35.67
N VAL A 605 12.86 -26.73 -36.07
CA VAL A 605 11.70 -26.46 -35.20
C VAL A 605 11.74 -27.35 -33.95
N LEU A 606 12.05 -28.64 -34.11
CA LEU A 606 12.19 -29.57 -32.99
C LEU A 606 13.32 -29.14 -32.05
N LEU A 607 14.48 -28.78 -32.59
CA LEU A 607 15.61 -28.27 -31.81
C LEU A 607 15.21 -27.02 -31.03
N ALA A 608 14.51 -26.07 -31.65
CA ALA A 608 14.02 -24.87 -30.97
C ALA A 608 13.06 -25.21 -29.82
N VAL A 609 12.07 -26.08 -30.05
CA VAL A 609 11.09 -26.50 -29.02
C VAL A 609 11.75 -27.23 -27.86
N VAL A 610 12.71 -28.11 -28.12
CA VAL A 610 13.45 -28.85 -27.09
C VAL A 610 14.39 -27.95 -26.31
N ALA A 611 15.07 -27.00 -26.97
CA ALA A 611 16.02 -26.09 -26.34
C ALA A 611 15.34 -25.06 -25.41
N THR A 612 14.14 -24.64 -25.77
CA THR A 612 13.32 -23.63 -25.08
C THR A 612 13.31 -23.76 -23.54
N PRO A 613 12.88 -24.88 -22.94
CA PRO A 613 12.79 -25.01 -21.48
C PRO A 613 14.16 -24.95 -20.78
N PHE A 614 15.22 -25.45 -21.41
CA PHE A 614 16.57 -25.45 -20.82
C PHE A 614 17.17 -24.04 -20.79
N LEU A 615 17.08 -23.34 -21.92
CA LEU A 615 17.55 -21.96 -22.05
C LEU A 615 16.80 -21.03 -21.09
N ARG A 616 15.48 -21.22 -20.95
CA ARG A 616 14.65 -20.50 -19.99
C ARG A 616 15.14 -20.68 -18.55
N ARG A 617 15.42 -21.93 -18.15
CA ARG A 617 15.88 -22.23 -16.79
C ARG A 617 17.24 -21.59 -16.51
N ILE A 618 18.18 -21.72 -17.43
CA ILE A 618 19.53 -21.16 -17.26
C ILE A 618 19.51 -19.64 -17.24
N SER A 619 18.81 -19.00 -18.17
CA SER A 619 18.71 -17.54 -18.21
C SER A 619 18.22 -16.97 -16.88
N ARG A 620 17.27 -17.67 -16.24
CA ARG A 620 16.78 -17.33 -14.89
C ARG A 620 17.82 -17.52 -13.80
N GLU A 621 18.51 -18.67 -13.79
CA GLU A 621 19.56 -18.95 -12.81
C GLU A 621 20.71 -17.92 -12.92
N VAL A 622 21.08 -17.51 -14.14
CA VAL A 622 22.06 -16.45 -14.40
C VAL A 622 21.54 -15.11 -13.88
N PHE A 623 20.31 -14.71 -14.24
CA PHE A 623 19.74 -13.44 -13.81
C PHE A 623 19.70 -13.31 -12.28
N SER A 624 19.22 -14.34 -11.58
CA SER A 624 19.13 -14.32 -10.10
C SER A 624 20.51 -14.25 -9.45
N ALA A 625 21.49 -15.00 -9.96
CA ALA A 625 22.87 -14.95 -9.48
C ALA A 625 23.46 -13.54 -9.65
N THR A 626 23.29 -12.94 -10.83
CA THR A 626 23.80 -11.59 -11.15
C THR A 626 23.11 -10.51 -10.32
N ALA A 627 21.80 -10.62 -10.07
CA ALA A 627 21.08 -9.68 -9.22
C ALA A 627 21.58 -9.71 -7.76
N ASN A 628 21.82 -10.91 -7.21
CA ASN A 628 22.34 -11.07 -5.85
C ASN A 628 23.76 -10.53 -5.71
N GLU A 629 24.64 -10.80 -6.68
CA GLU A 629 26.02 -10.30 -6.70
C GLU A 629 26.06 -8.76 -6.80
N ASN A 630 25.33 -8.17 -7.75
CA ASN A 630 25.22 -6.71 -7.88
C ASN A 630 24.65 -6.05 -6.63
N SER A 631 23.59 -6.63 -6.04
CA SER A 631 22.97 -6.09 -4.82
C SER A 631 23.96 -6.06 -3.66
N TYR A 632 24.71 -7.14 -3.46
CA TYR A 632 25.73 -7.22 -2.42
C TYR A 632 26.88 -6.23 -2.67
N LEU A 633 27.29 -6.04 -3.92
CA LEU A 633 28.32 -5.07 -4.28
C LEU A 633 27.87 -3.64 -3.98
N ILE A 634 26.64 -3.26 -4.36
CA ILE A 634 26.05 -1.94 -4.06
C ILE A 634 25.99 -1.73 -2.54
N GLN A 635 25.51 -2.72 -1.78
CA GLN A 635 25.48 -2.66 -0.32
C GLN A 635 26.86 -2.46 0.28
N SER A 636 27.86 -3.18 -0.23
CA SER A 636 29.24 -3.09 0.23
C SER A 636 29.87 -1.73 -0.06
N LEU A 637 29.66 -1.19 -1.26
CA LEU A 637 30.17 0.13 -1.64
C LEU A 637 29.45 1.27 -0.89
N THR A 638 28.14 1.16 -0.71
CA THR A 638 27.36 2.13 0.08
C THR A 638 27.78 2.11 1.55
N GLY A 639 28.02 0.92 2.10
CA GLY A 639 28.46 0.70 3.48
C GLY A 639 29.98 0.78 3.68
N ILE A 640 30.74 1.33 2.73
CA ILE A 640 32.22 1.26 2.75
C ILE A 640 32.82 1.86 4.03
N ARG A 641 32.22 2.93 4.58
CA ARG A 641 32.65 3.53 5.84
C ARG A 641 32.57 2.54 7.00
N SER A 642 31.47 1.79 7.09
CA SER A 642 31.26 0.77 8.12
C SER A 642 32.26 -0.37 7.95
N ILE A 643 32.45 -0.85 6.72
CA ILE A 643 33.40 -1.92 6.40
C ILE A 643 34.83 -1.52 6.84
N ARG A 644 35.25 -0.29 6.48
CA ARG A 644 36.56 0.27 6.89
C ARG A 644 36.67 0.42 8.41
N SER A 645 35.63 0.92 9.07
CA SER A 645 35.64 1.12 10.52
C SER A 645 35.69 -0.19 11.31
N MET A 646 35.15 -1.28 10.74
CA MET A 646 35.15 -2.62 11.34
C MET A 646 36.33 -3.48 10.86
N ALA A 647 37.15 -2.99 9.91
CA ALA A 647 38.26 -3.72 9.29
C ALA A 647 37.87 -5.10 8.73
N ILE A 648 36.68 -5.21 8.11
CA ILE A 648 36.13 -6.48 7.56
C ILE A 648 36.23 -6.59 6.03
N GLU A 649 37.11 -5.81 5.38
CA GLU A 649 37.24 -5.77 3.92
C GLU A 649 37.46 -7.17 3.32
N GLN A 650 38.28 -7.99 3.98
CA GLN A 650 38.62 -9.32 3.51
C GLN A 650 37.40 -10.27 3.55
N THR A 651 36.63 -10.24 4.63
CA THR A 651 35.41 -11.05 4.78
C THR A 651 34.36 -10.65 3.76
N VAL A 652 34.18 -9.34 3.54
CA VAL A 652 33.26 -8.82 2.54
C VAL A 652 33.69 -9.24 1.13
N ARG A 653 34.99 -9.15 0.83
CA ARG A 653 35.57 -9.56 -0.45
C ARG A 653 35.35 -11.05 -0.72
N TRP A 654 35.65 -11.94 0.23
CA TRP A 654 35.45 -13.38 0.07
C TRP A 654 33.99 -13.73 -0.21
N ARG A 655 33.05 -13.07 0.48
CA ARG A 655 31.63 -13.28 0.24
C ARG A 655 31.21 -12.81 -1.17
N TRP A 656 31.74 -11.68 -1.63
CA TRP A 656 31.52 -11.22 -2.99
C TRP A 656 32.14 -12.18 -4.03
N GLU A 657 33.37 -12.66 -3.81
CA GLU A 657 34.03 -13.66 -4.66
C GLU A 657 33.22 -14.96 -4.76
N GLU A 658 32.58 -15.40 -3.67
CA GLU A 658 31.67 -16.56 -3.67
C GLU A 658 30.45 -16.33 -4.58
N LEU A 659 29.81 -15.16 -4.47
CA LEU A 659 28.68 -14.76 -5.31
C LEU A 659 29.09 -14.65 -6.78
N LEU A 660 30.24 -14.03 -7.07
CA LEU A 660 30.79 -13.91 -8.41
C LEU A 660 31.09 -15.29 -9.01
N ASN A 661 31.69 -16.20 -8.23
CA ASN A 661 31.90 -17.58 -8.66
C ASN A 661 30.58 -18.30 -8.99
N HIS A 662 29.51 -18.02 -8.26
CA HIS A 662 28.18 -18.55 -8.58
C HIS A 662 27.68 -18.01 -9.92
N VAL A 663 27.81 -16.71 -10.18
CA VAL A 663 27.46 -16.08 -11.46
C VAL A 663 28.25 -16.70 -12.62
N ILE A 664 29.56 -16.84 -12.47
CA ILE A 664 30.43 -17.41 -13.50
C ILE A 664 30.03 -18.86 -13.79
N LYS A 665 29.81 -19.70 -12.77
CA LYS A 665 29.39 -21.09 -12.94
C LYS A 665 28.06 -21.22 -13.70
N LYS A 666 27.06 -20.40 -13.35
CA LYS A 666 25.75 -20.42 -14.01
C LYS A 666 25.82 -19.90 -15.46
N THR A 667 26.58 -18.82 -15.67
CA THR A 667 26.79 -18.25 -17.01
C THR A 667 27.52 -19.25 -17.91
N PHE A 668 28.55 -19.91 -17.40
CA PHE A 668 29.30 -20.93 -18.13
C PHE A 668 28.45 -22.16 -18.46
N ALA A 669 27.60 -22.62 -17.54
CA ALA A 669 26.63 -23.69 -17.84
C ALA A 669 25.70 -23.30 -19.01
N GLY A 670 25.28 -22.04 -19.08
CA GLY A 670 24.51 -21.52 -20.22
C GLY A 670 25.27 -21.47 -21.52
N GLN A 671 26.53 -21.05 -21.48
CA GLN A 671 27.42 -21.07 -22.65
C GLN A 671 27.61 -22.50 -23.17
N ILE A 672 27.79 -23.49 -22.29
CA ILE A 672 27.87 -24.90 -22.68
C ILE A 672 26.61 -25.34 -23.43
N ILE A 673 25.41 -25.03 -22.93
CA ILE A 673 24.17 -25.37 -23.63
C ILE A 673 24.06 -24.65 -24.97
N SER A 674 24.41 -23.37 -25.04
CA SER A 674 24.43 -22.61 -26.29
C SER A 674 25.38 -23.23 -27.32
N ASN A 675 26.59 -23.62 -26.89
CA ASN A 675 27.58 -24.27 -27.74
C ASN A 675 27.09 -25.64 -28.24
N GLN A 676 26.45 -26.44 -27.37
CA GLN A 676 25.85 -27.71 -27.79
C GLN A 676 24.77 -27.50 -28.86
N LEU A 677 23.87 -26.53 -28.66
CA LEU A 677 22.84 -26.19 -29.65
C LEU A 677 23.44 -25.73 -30.98
N GLN A 678 24.52 -24.95 -30.93
CA GLN A 678 25.25 -24.54 -32.12
C GLN A 678 25.87 -25.74 -32.83
N ILE A 679 26.50 -26.68 -32.10
CA ILE A 679 27.06 -27.92 -32.67
C ILE A 679 25.96 -28.76 -33.34
N PHE A 680 24.80 -28.94 -32.69
CA PHE A 680 23.67 -29.66 -33.30
C PHE A 680 23.12 -28.94 -34.54
N SER A 681 22.97 -27.61 -34.48
CA SER A 681 22.54 -26.78 -35.60
C SER A 681 23.49 -26.90 -36.81
N SER A 682 24.81 -26.80 -36.57
CA SER A 682 25.83 -26.98 -37.61
C SER A 682 25.91 -28.42 -38.13
N GLY A 683 25.62 -29.41 -37.28
CA GLY A 683 25.47 -30.80 -37.68
C GLY A 683 24.31 -31.00 -38.66
N ILE A 684 23.13 -30.44 -38.36
CA ILE A 684 21.96 -30.45 -39.26
C ILE A 684 22.31 -29.77 -40.59
N GLU A 685 22.96 -28.61 -40.55
CA GLU A 685 23.41 -27.89 -41.74
C GLU A 685 24.38 -28.72 -42.59
N THR A 686 25.36 -29.37 -41.96
CA THR A 686 26.35 -30.20 -42.66
C THR A 686 25.70 -31.41 -43.33
N VAL A 687 24.77 -32.09 -42.64
CA VAL A 687 24.02 -33.22 -43.20
C VAL A 687 23.16 -32.79 -44.38
N VAL A 688 22.46 -31.66 -44.29
CA VAL A 688 21.57 -31.21 -45.37
C VAL A 688 22.33 -30.63 -46.55
N THR A 689 23.38 -29.83 -46.33
CA THR A 689 24.24 -29.34 -47.42
C THR A 689 24.91 -30.50 -48.16
N THR A 690 25.45 -31.49 -47.43
CA THR A 690 26.05 -32.68 -48.04
C THR A 690 25.01 -33.53 -48.77
N GLY A 691 23.84 -33.76 -48.16
CA GLY A 691 22.75 -34.50 -48.78
C GLY A 691 22.20 -33.82 -50.03
N LEU A 692 22.11 -32.48 -50.03
CA LEU A 692 21.70 -31.69 -51.18
C LEU A 692 22.74 -31.77 -52.31
N LEU A 693 24.03 -31.69 -51.99
CA LEU A 693 25.09 -31.88 -52.98
C LEU A 693 25.09 -33.31 -53.55
N TRP A 694 24.89 -34.33 -52.72
CA TRP A 694 24.84 -35.72 -53.17
C TRP A 694 23.62 -35.98 -54.06
N LEU A 695 22.41 -35.70 -53.59
CA LEU A 695 21.18 -35.87 -54.38
C LEU A 695 21.21 -35.00 -55.65
N GLY A 696 21.72 -33.78 -55.53
CA GLY A 696 21.87 -32.88 -56.65
C GLY A 696 22.86 -33.39 -57.69
N ALA A 697 24.03 -33.89 -57.28
CA ALA A 697 25.00 -34.51 -58.18
C ALA A 697 24.42 -35.75 -58.88
N TRP A 698 23.66 -36.57 -58.15
CA TRP A 698 22.95 -37.71 -58.73
C TRP A 698 21.96 -37.27 -59.82
N LEU A 699 21.16 -36.22 -59.57
CA LEU A 699 20.23 -35.66 -60.57
C LEU A 699 20.95 -35.02 -61.77
N VAL A 700 22.12 -34.42 -61.55
CA VAL A 700 22.98 -33.89 -62.63
C VAL A 700 23.51 -35.02 -63.50
N ILE A 701 23.98 -36.13 -62.90
CA ILE A 701 24.42 -37.34 -63.64
C ILE A 701 23.27 -37.93 -64.47
N GLN A 702 22.04 -37.86 -63.97
CA GLN A 702 20.84 -38.27 -64.71
C GLN A 702 20.35 -37.25 -65.75
N ASN A 703 21.09 -36.16 -65.98
CA ASN A 703 20.73 -35.05 -66.89
C ASN A 703 19.38 -34.37 -66.56
N GLN A 704 18.93 -34.41 -65.31
CA GLN A 704 17.71 -33.74 -64.85
C GLN A 704 17.99 -32.32 -64.33
N LEU A 705 19.24 -32.02 -63.97
CA LEU A 705 19.70 -30.71 -63.50
C LEU A 705 21.05 -30.36 -64.14
N THR A 706 21.34 -29.07 -64.30
CA THR A 706 22.67 -28.60 -64.71
C THR A 706 23.62 -28.41 -63.51
N ILE A 707 24.92 -28.38 -63.78
CA ILE A 707 25.94 -28.11 -62.74
C ILE A 707 25.72 -26.71 -62.14
N GLY A 708 25.40 -25.71 -62.96
CA GLY A 708 25.09 -24.36 -62.51
C GLY A 708 23.85 -24.29 -61.64
N GLN A 709 22.79 -25.04 -61.99
CA GLN A 709 21.58 -25.14 -61.16
C GLN A 709 21.89 -25.75 -59.79
N LEU A 710 22.72 -26.79 -59.72
CA LEU A 710 23.14 -27.40 -58.46
C LEU A 710 23.86 -26.39 -57.55
N VAL A 711 24.81 -25.63 -58.11
CA VAL A 711 25.53 -24.60 -57.35
C VAL A 711 24.60 -23.48 -56.90
N ALA A 712 23.68 -23.03 -57.76
CA ALA A 712 22.66 -22.05 -57.39
C ALA A 712 21.75 -22.57 -56.26
N PHE A 713 21.34 -23.84 -56.30
CA PHE A 713 20.58 -24.49 -55.25
C PHE A 713 21.31 -24.48 -53.91
N ASN A 714 22.61 -24.78 -53.89
CA ASN A 714 23.43 -24.75 -52.68
C ASN A 714 23.52 -23.33 -52.08
N MET A 715 23.65 -22.30 -52.92
CA MET A 715 23.66 -20.90 -52.47
C MET A 715 22.31 -20.46 -51.91
N LEU A 716 21.20 -20.84 -52.58
CA LEU A 716 19.84 -20.55 -52.11
C LEU A 716 19.54 -21.27 -50.79
N LEU A 717 20.00 -22.51 -50.64
CA LEU A 717 19.88 -23.28 -49.39
C LEU A 717 20.50 -22.54 -48.21
N GLY A 718 21.71 -21.99 -48.37
CA GLY A 718 22.36 -21.20 -47.32
C GLY A 718 21.53 -19.99 -46.88
N ASN A 719 20.79 -19.36 -47.81
CA ASN A 719 19.89 -18.25 -47.47
C ASN A 719 18.59 -18.70 -46.78
N ILE A 720 18.17 -19.97 -46.95
CA ILE A 720 17.02 -20.55 -46.24
C ILE A 720 17.40 -20.99 -44.84
N ILE A 721 18.59 -21.58 -44.63
CA ILE A 721 19.02 -22.13 -43.34
C ILE A 721 19.27 -21.02 -42.31
N ARG A 722 19.93 -19.92 -42.70
CA ARG A 722 20.33 -18.84 -41.79
C ARG A 722 19.18 -18.22 -40.98
N PRO A 723 18.02 -17.86 -41.57
CA PRO A 723 16.86 -17.38 -40.80
C PRO A 723 16.39 -18.37 -39.72
N PHE A 724 16.36 -19.67 -40.02
CA PHE A 724 15.97 -20.69 -39.04
C PHE A 724 16.99 -20.85 -37.91
N GLN A 725 18.30 -20.76 -38.21
CA GLN A 725 19.34 -20.75 -37.17
C GLN A 725 19.20 -19.53 -36.25
N ARG A 726 18.98 -18.35 -36.83
CA ARG A 726 18.75 -17.12 -36.06
C ARG A 726 17.46 -17.15 -35.25
N LEU A 727 16.42 -17.84 -35.74
CA LEU A 727 15.15 -17.99 -35.02
C LEU A 727 15.32 -18.63 -33.64
N VAL A 728 16.26 -19.58 -33.50
CA VAL A 728 16.58 -20.21 -32.20
C VAL A 728 17.14 -19.19 -31.21
N VAL A 729 18.01 -18.27 -31.68
CA VAL A 729 18.57 -17.19 -30.87
C VAL A 729 17.51 -16.15 -30.54
N LEU A 730 16.72 -15.74 -31.53
CA LEU A 730 15.61 -14.80 -31.35
C LEU A 730 14.59 -15.29 -30.33
N TRP A 731 14.34 -16.60 -30.31
CA TRP A 731 13.43 -17.20 -29.35
C TRP A 731 13.89 -16.98 -27.89
N ASN A 732 15.19 -17.00 -27.62
CA ASN A 732 15.72 -16.64 -26.30
C ASN A 732 15.48 -15.16 -25.98
N GLN A 733 15.75 -14.27 -26.94
CA GLN A 733 15.55 -12.85 -26.75
C GLN A 733 14.06 -12.53 -26.51
N LEU A 734 13.15 -13.18 -27.24
CA LEU A 734 11.70 -13.04 -27.06
C LEU A 734 11.27 -13.41 -25.65
N GLN A 735 11.85 -14.47 -25.07
CA GLN A 735 11.57 -14.85 -23.68
C GLN A 735 12.08 -13.83 -22.67
N GLU A 736 13.31 -13.36 -22.84
CA GLU A 736 13.90 -12.33 -21.96
C GLU A 736 13.06 -11.04 -21.99
N VAL A 737 12.60 -10.66 -23.17
CA VAL A 737 11.72 -9.52 -23.38
C VAL A 737 10.37 -9.75 -22.74
N THR A 738 9.77 -10.93 -22.89
CA THR A 738 8.49 -11.26 -22.24
C THR A 738 8.59 -11.08 -20.72
N ILE A 739 9.67 -11.55 -20.09
CA ILE A 739 9.90 -11.38 -18.64
C ILE A 739 10.12 -9.89 -18.30
N SER A 740 10.88 -9.18 -19.13
CA SER A 740 11.16 -7.75 -18.94
C SER A 740 9.88 -6.92 -19.08
N THR A 741 9.00 -7.27 -20.01
CA THR A 741 7.68 -6.64 -20.20
C THR A 741 6.79 -6.89 -19.00
N GLU A 742 6.74 -8.12 -18.46
CA GLU A 742 5.95 -8.41 -17.25
C GLU A 742 6.40 -7.56 -16.03
N ARG A 743 7.70 -7.23 -15.94
CA ARG A 743 8.28 -6.40 -14.87
C ARG A 743 8.15 -4.90 -15.09
N ILE A 744 8.21 -4.43 -16.33
CA ILE A 744 7.95 -3.01 -16.64
C ILE A 744 6.48 -2.69 -16.48
N ASN A 745 5.63 -3.64 -16.84
CA ASN A 745 4.18 -3.50 -16.75
C ASN A 745 3.67 -3.42 -15.30
N ASP A 746 4.42 -3.92 -14.32
CA ASP A 746 4.22 -3.58 -12.90
C ASP A 746 4.14 -2.05 -12.77
N VAL A 747 5.21 -1.33 -13.13
CA VAL A 747 5.26 0.14 -12.99
C VAL A 747 4.24 0.84 -13.88
N LEU A 748 4.05 0.42 -15.14
CA LEU A 748 3.14 1.08 -16.09
C LEU A 748 1.65 0.93 -15.76
N GLN A 749 1.27 -0.10 -15.00
CA GLN A 749 -0.11 -0.31 -14.57
C GLN A 749 -0.41 0.35 -13.22
N ALA A 750 0.61 0.85 -12.52
CA ALA A 750 0.38 1.54 -11.26
C ALA A 750 -0.41 2.84 -11.53
N GLU A 751 -1.42 3.08 -10.70
CA GLU A 751 -2.27 4.24 -10.85
C GLU A 751 -1.49 5.52 -10.49
N PRO A 752 -1.50 6.56 -11.35
CA PRO A 752 -0.93 7.86 -11.01
C PRO A 752 -1.61 8.49 -9.78
N GLU A 753 -0.88 9.35 -9.05
CA GLU A 753 -1.37 10.11 -7.89
C GLU A 753 -2.58 11.00 -8.24
N GLU A 754 -2.60 11.54 -9.46
CA GLU A 754 -3.70 12.35 -10.00
C GLU A 754 -4.13 11.83 -11.38
N ASP A 755 -5.37 11.32 -11.48
CA ASP A 755 -6.01 11.04 -12.76
C ASP A 755 -6.61 12.32 -13.36
N LEU A 756 -5.75 13.14 -13.95
CA LEU A 756 -6.14 14.40 -14.60
C LEU A 756 -7.00 14.20 -15.86
N HIS A 757 -7.12 12.98 -16.38
CA HIS A 757 -7.89 12.70 -17.59
C HIS A 757 -9.38 12.48 -17.27
N HIS A 758 -9.69 11.80 -16.17
CA HIS A 758 -11.07 11.49 -15.80
C HIS A 758 -11.60 12.40 -14.69
N HIS A 759 -10.73 12.91 -13.82
CA HIS A 759 -11.09 13.76 -12.68
C HIS A 759 -10.25 15.05 -12.67
N PRO A 760 -10.58 16.04 -13.51
CA PRO A 760 -9.88 17.32 -13.48
C PRO A 760 -10.08 18.00 -12.12
N ARG A 761 -8.96 18.33 -11.46
CA ARG A 761 -8.95 18.99 -10.15
C ARG A 761 -8.83 20.50 -10.29
N GLN A 762 -9.27 21.23 -9.27
CA GLN A 762 -9.26 22.70 -9.28
C GLN A 762 -7.85 23.24 -9.07
N ILE A 763 -7.44 24.23 -9.88
CA ILE A 763 -6.18 24.97 -9.68
C ILE A 763 -6.43 26.02 -8.59
N LEU A 764 -5.58 26.05 -7.58
CA LEU A 764 -5.71 27.00 -6.48
C LEU A 764 -5.18 28.39 -6.89
N PRO A 765 -5.87 29.48 -6.52
CA PRO A 765 -5.31 30.82 -6.58
C PRO A 765 -4.17 30.97 -5.55
N ARG A 766 -3.60 32.18 -5.44
CA ARG A 766 -2.56 32.45 -4.45
C ARG A 766 -3.09 32.14 -3.04
N LEU A 767 -2.40 31.25 -2.32
CA LEU A 767 -2.81 30.82 -0.97
C LEU A 767 -2.87 32.01 0.01
N ARG A 768 -3.92 32.05 0.81
CA ARG A 768 -4.04 32.93 2.00
C ARG A 768 -3.45 32.26 3.24
N GLY A 769 -3.51 30.92 3.29
CA GLY A 769 -2.89 30.12 4.35
C GLY A 769 -3.83 29.78 5.49
N HIS A 770 -5.15 29.75 5.26
CA HIS A 770 -6.14 29.23 6.20
C HIS A 770 -6.21 27.69 6.06
N ILE A 771 -6.11 26.96 7.17
CA ILE A 771 -6.10 25.49 7.15
C ILE A 771 -7.07 24.97 8.21
N ARG A 772 -7.91 23.99 7.85
CA ARG A 772 -8.88 23.39 8.77
C ARG A 772 -8.89 21.87 8.64
N PHE A 773 -8.75 21.19 9.78
CA PHE A 773 -8.89 19.74 9.92
C PHE A 773 -10.26 19.43 10.52
N GLU A 774 -11.01 18.54 9.90
CA GLU A 774 -12.34 18.13 10.35
C GLU A 774 -12.41 16.61 10.54
N ASN A 775 -12.35 16.17 11.81
CA ASN A 775 -12.45 14.77 12.24
C ASN A 775 -11.49 13.84 11.46
N VAL A 776 -10.29 14.33 11.19
CA VAL A 776 -9.35 13.64 10.30
C VAL A 776 -8.78 12.41 11.00
N THR A 777 -9.00 11.26 10.38
CA THR A 777 -8.41 9.98 10.79
C THR A 777 -7.57 9.45 9.64
N PHE A 778 -6.35 9.03 9.93
CA PHE A 778 -5.45 8.51 8.92
C PHE A 778 -4.71 7.25 9.37
N ARG A 779 -4.61 6.34 8.41
CA ARG A 779 -3.85 5.12 8.49
C ARG A 779 -3.10 4.99 7.17
N TYR A 780 -1.82 4.64 7.23
CA TYR A 780 -1.06 4.36 6.00
C TYR A 780 -1.72 3.26 5.16
N HIS A 781 -2.49 2.36 5.79
CA HIS A 781 -3.22 1.31 5.10
C HIS A 781 -4.57 1.05 5.78
N PRO A 782 -5.64 0.78 5.00
CA PRO A 782 -6.97 0.48 5.54
C PRO A 782 -6.99 -0.69 6.53
N GLU A 783 -6.17 -1.72 6.27
CA GLU A 783 -6.07 -2.97 7.05
C GLU A 783 -5.18 -2.89 8.31
N SER A 784 -4.58 -1.74 8.60
CA SER A 784 -3.89 -1.55 9.89
C SER A 784 -4.88 -1.84 11.03
N ASP A 785 -4.42 -2.21 12.23
CA ASP A 785 -5.28 -2.18 13.42
C ASP A 785 -5.14 -0.86 14.19
N ILE A 786 -4.11 -0.08 13.86
CA ILE A 786 -3.74 1.16 14.56
C ILE A 786 -3.94 2.35 13.62
N ASN A 787 -4.66 3.37 14.10
CA ASN A 787 -4.71 4.69 13.49
C ASN A 787 -3.42 5.44 13.83
N VAL A 788 -2.74 6.01 12.83
CA VAL A 788 -1.57 6.86 13.09
C VAL A 788 -2.00 8.24 13.55
N LEU A 789 -3.14 8.69 13.04
CA LEU A 789 -3.81 9.92 13.40
C LEU A 789 -5.30 9.58 13.60
N GLU A 790 -5.90 10.00 14.69
CA GLU A 790 -7.27 9.67 15.06
C GLU A 790 -8.05 10.94 15.42
N ASN A 791 -9.15 11.18 14.69
CA ASN A 791 -10.13 12.23 14.96
C ASN A 791 -9.53 13.63 15.24
N LEU A 792 -8.56 14.08 14.43
CA LEU A 792 -8.00 15.42 14.59
C LEU A 792 -8.94 16.49 14.05
N THR A 793 -9.24 17.47 14.90
CA THR A 793 -10.04 18.65 14.56
C THR A 793 -9.35 19.88 15.14
N PHE A 794 -8.90 20.78 14.26
CA PHE A 794 -8.29 22.06 14.62
C PHE A 794 -8.29 23.01 13.42
N GLU A 795 -8.05 24.29 13.68
CA GLU A 795 -8.03 25.34 12.68
C GLU A 795 -6.79 26.21 12.85
N ILE A 796 -6.17 26.58 11.73
CA ILE A 796 -5.00 27.45 11.65
C ILE A 796 -5.40 28.69 10.83
N GLN A 797 -5.22 29.85 11.44
CA GLN A 797 -5.52 31.14 10.81
C GLN A 797 -4.40 31.57 9.86
N PRO A 798 -4.70 32.39 8.83
CA PRO A 798 -3.68 33.02 7.99
C PRO A 798 -2.61 33.74 8.81
N GLU A 799 -1.35 33.64 8.39
CA GLU A 799 -0.19 34.29 9.03
C GLU A 799 0.12 33.82 10.46
N GLN A 800 -0.55 32.75 10.92
CA GLN A 800 -0.32 32.17 12.24
C GLN A 800 0.90 31.24 12.24
N THR A 801 1.72 31.32 13.30
CA THR A 801 2.81 30.37 13.56
C THR A 801 2.32 29.26 14.50
N VAL A 802 2.30 28.02 14.00
CA VAL A 802 1.83 26.85 14.73
C VAL A 802 2.97 25.89 15.02
N ALA A 803 3.15 25.51 16.27
CA ALA A 803 4.12 24.48 16.68
C ALA A 803 3.42 23.15 16.93
N VAL A 804 3.93 22.06 16.35
CA VAL A 804 3.44 20.68 16.58
C VAL A 804 4.45 19.95 17.45
N VAL A 805 4.02 19.54 18.63
CA VAL A 805 4.87 18.93 19.67
C VAL A 805 4.35 17.55 20.03
N GLY A 806 5.23 16.60 20.33
CA GLY A 806 4.85 15.25 20.72
C GLY A 806 6.03 14.29 20.71
N ARG A 807 5.84 13.10 21.31
CA ARG A 807 6.87 12.05 21.34
C ARG A 807 7.23 11.56 19.94
N SER A 808 8.37 10.88 19.81
CA SER A 808 8.69 10.19 18.55
C SER A 808 7.59 9.17 18.22
N GLY A 809 7.15 9.13 16.96
CA GLY A 809 6.05 8.27 16.52
C GLY A 809 4.63 8.77 16.82
N SER A 810 4.43 9.98 17.35
CA SER A 810 3.08 10.52 17.63
C SER A 810 2.29 10.97 16.39
N GLY A 811 2.85 10.87 15.19
CA GLY A 811 2.18 11.22 13.93
C GLY A 811 2.54 12.59 13.34
N LYS A 812 3.49 13.34 13.91
CA LYS A 812 3.88 14.71 13.47
C LYS A 812 4.24 14.80 11.98
N THR A 813 5.23 14.04 11.51
CA THR A 813 5.60 13.99 10.09
C THR A 813 4.47 13.46 9.20
N THR A 814 3.57 12.63 9.75
CA THR A 814 2.40 12.14 9.00
C THR A 814 1.39 13.28 8.76
N LEU A 815 1.22 14.20 9.71
CA LEU A 815 0.41 15.40 9.55
C LEU A 815 0.94 16.27 8.40
N PHE A 816 2.26 16.46 8.28
CA PHE A 816 2.87 17.17 7.16
C PHE A 816 2.61 16.48 5.82
N LYS A 817 2.77 15.15 5.77
CA LYS A 817 2.48 14.40 4.54
C LYS A 817 1.02 14.54 4.09
N LEU A 818 0.07 14.62 5.03
CA LEU A 818 -1.35 14.89 4.72
C LEU A 818 -1.57 16.32 4.20
N LEU A 819 -0.95 17.32 4.83
CA LEU A 819 -1.02 18.73 4.38
C LEU A 819 -0.48 18.92 2.95
N LEU A 820 0.59 18.20 2.61
CA LEU A 820 1.18 18.21 1.27
C LEU A 820 0.38 17.39 0.24
N GLY A 821 -0.69 16.73 0.67
CA GLY A 821 -1.47 15.79 -0.12
C GLY A 821 -0.66 14.60 -0.63
N LEU A 822 0.47 14.27 0.00
CA LEU A 822 1.26 13.07 -0.32
C LEU A 822 0.53 11.80 0.11
N TYR A 823 -0.33 11.94 1.11
CA TYR A 823 -1.33 10.97 1.52
C TYR A 823 -2.68 11.68 1.68
N LEU A 824 -3.77 10.93 1.48
CA LEU A 824 -5.12 11.41 1.72
C LEU A 824 -5.66 10.86 3.04
N PRO A 825 -6.49 11.61 3.77
CA PRO A 825 -7.11 11.13 5.00
C PRO A 825 -8.00 9.91 4.72
N THR A 826 -8.05 8.97 5.67
CA THR A 826 -8.91 7.78 5.57
C THR A 826 -10.37 8.12 5.86
N ASP A 827 -10.59 9.02 6.83
CA ASP A 827 -11.88 9.60 7.16
C ASP A 827 -11.69 11.07 7.56
N GLY A 828 -12.74 11.88 7.44
CA GLY A 828 -12.69 13.32 7.65
C GLY A 828 -12.15 14.10 6.44
N LYS A 829 -11.92 15.41 6.62
CA LYS A 829 -11.51 16.32 5.54
C LYS A 829 -10.43 17.30 5.99
N ILE A 830 -9.57 17.67 5.05
CA ILE A 830 -8.57 18.73 5.21
C ILE A 830 -8.92 19.81 4.21
N LEU A 831 -9.18 21.02 4.71
CA LEU A 831 -9.55 22.18 3.92
C LEU A 831 -8.39 23.18 3.95
N ILE A 832 -7.95 23.64 2.77
CA ILE A 832 -6.96 24.72 2.61
C ILE A 832 -7.65 25.86 1.87
N ASP A 833 -7.74 27.03 2.51
CA ASP A 833 -8.51 28.20 2.04
C ASP A 833 -9.95 27.82 1.63
N GLY A 834 -10.58 26.93 2.40
CA GLY A 834 -11.94 26.43 2.15
C GLY A 834 -12.08 25.34 1.07
N HIS A 835 -10.99 24.92 0.43
CA HIS A 835 -10.99 23.88 -0.61
C HIS A 835 -10.46 22.55 -0.05
N ASP A 836 -11.15 21.45 -0.34
CA ASP A 836 -10.74 20.12 0.11
C ASP A 836 -9.49 19.66 -0.65
N VAL A 837 -8.48 19.17 0.10
CA VAL A 837 -7.22 18.66 -0.46
C VAL A 837 -7.43 17.57 -1.53
N THR A 838 -8.51 16.80 -1.43
CA THR A 838 -8.88 15.76 -2.42
C THR A 838 -9.35 16.33 -3.77
N SER A 839 -9.82 17.59 -3.79
CA SER A 839 -10.44 18.23 -4.96
C SER A 839 -9.50 19.19 -5.71
N ILE A 840 -8.35 19.53 -5.12
CA ILE A 840 -7.37 20.49 -5.65
C ILE A 840 -6.24 19.80 -6.41
N ALA A 841 -5.71 20.48 -7.42
CA ALA A 841 -4.53 20.03 -8.15
C ALA A 841 -3.28 20.13 -7.27
N LEU A 842 -2.69 19.00 -6.91
CA LEU A 842 -1.57 18.90 -5.96
C LEU A 842 -0.34 19.66 -6.43
N ARG A 843 -0.11 19.75 -7.75
CA ARG A 843 0.96 20.58 -8.31
C ARG A 843 0.79 22.06 -7.95
N SER A 844 -0.44 22.58 -8.02
CA SER A 844 -0.75 23.98 -7.71
C SER A 844 -0.64 24.29 -6.22
N LEU A 845 -0.95 23.30 -5.37
CA LEU A 845 -0.73 23.38 -3.93
C LEU A 845 0.78 23.41 -3.62
N ARG A 846 1.52 22.37 -4.05
CA ARG A 846 2.93 22.18 -3.71
C ARG A 846 3.85 23.27 -4.25
N SER A 847 3.51 23.90 -5.38
CA SER A 847 4.28 25.03 -5.92
C SER A 847 4.21 26.31 -5.08
N GLN A 848 3.29 26.38 -4.11
CA GLN A 848 3.08 27.55 -3.25
C GLN A 848 3.48 27.31 -1.79
N ILE A 849 3.95 26.10 -1.47
CA ILE A 849 4.36 25.69 -0.12
C ILE A 849 5.88 25.57 -0.07
N GLY A 850 6.50 26.21 0.92
CA GLY A 850 7.90 25.97 1.26
C GLY A 850 8.00 24.80 2.24
N VAL A 851 8.83 23.81 1.95
CA VAL A 851 8.99 22.62 2.80
C VAL A 851 10.45 22.43 3.15
N VAL A 852 10.72 22.23 4.44
CA VAL A 852 11.99 21.74 4.95
C VAL A 852 11.72 20.40 5.61
N ASP A 853 12.23 19.33 5.01
CA ASP A 853 12.07 17.95 5.49
C ASP A 853 13.12 17.62 6.56
N GLN A 854 12.86 16.60 7.38
CA GLN A 854 13.77 16.16 8.45
C GLN A 854 15.11 15.71 7.87
N ASP A 855 15.08 14.85 6.85
CA ASP A 855 16.26 14.39 6.11
C ASP A 855 16.46 15.24 4.86
N THR A 856 17.36 16.22 4.94
CA THR A 856 17.64 17.11 3.80
C THR A 856 18.38 16.38 2.67
N PHE A 857 17.74 16.28 1.50
CA PHE A 857 18.35 15.82 0.27
C PHE A 857 18.80 16.99 -0.63
N LEU A 858 20.02 16.91 -1.18
CA LEU A 858 20.56 17.83 -2.18
C LEU A 858 20.86 17.08 -3.49
N PHE A 859 20.50 17.71 -4.60
CA PHE A 859 20.79 17.19 -5.94
C PHE A 859 22.25 17.46 -6.29
N GLY A 860 22.85 16.59 -7.10
CA GLY A 860 24.14 16.91 -7.72
C GLY A 860 24.00 18.10 -8.67
N GLY A 861 24.85 19.11 -8.52
CA GLY A 861 24.77 20.36 -9.29
C GLY A 861 25.36 21.54 -8.50
N THR A 862 25.16 22.77 -8.96
CA THR A 862 25.67 23.95 -8.24
C THR A 862 24.80 24.31 -7.03
N ILE A 863 25.33 25.14 -6.13
CA ILE A 863 24.55 25.68 -4.99
C ILE A 863 23.35 26.48 -5.49
N ARG A 864 23.56 27.32 -6.52
CA ARG A 864 22.52 28.13 -7.14
C ARG A 864 21.40 27.25 -7.69
N GLU A 865 21.73 26.21 -8.45
CA GLU A 865 20.76 25.26 -9.00
C GLU A 865 20.00 24.52 -7.88
N ASN A 866 20.70 24.15 -6.82
CA ASN A 866 20.07 23.48 -5.68
C ASN A 866 19.07 24.38 -4.92
N ILE A 867 19.36 25.67 -4.75
CA ILE A 867 18.45 26.62 -4.09
C ILE A 867 17.26 26.92 -5.01
N SER A 868 17.51 27.13 -6.31
CA SER A 868 16.50 27.54 -7.30
C SER A 868 15.77 26.36 -7.97
N VAL A 869 15.95 25.11 -7.52
CA VAL A 869 15.40 23.92 -8.20
C VAL A 869 13.89 23.97 -8.46
N ALA A 870 13.11 24.55 -7.54
CA ALA A 870 11.66 24.72 -7.67
C ALA A 870 11.28 25.96 -8.51
N HIS A 871 12.18 26.93 -8.61
CA HIS A 871 12.01 28.19 -9.32
C HIS A 871 13.26 28.51 -10.16
N PRO A 872 13.50 27.79 -11.27
CA PRO A 872 14.73 27.94 -12.07
C PRO A 872 14.91 29.35 -12.66
N GLU A 873 13.80 30.08 -12.81
CA GLU A 873 13.76 31.47 -13.29
C GLU A 873 14.15 32.50 -12.21
N ALA A 874 14.43 32.07 -10.96
CA ALA A 874 14.79 32.97 -9.88
C ALA A 874 16.11 33.70 -10.17
N SER A 875 16.12 35.01 -9.96
CA SER A 875 17.32 35.81 -10.16
C SER A 875 18.39 35.45 -9.11
N LEU A 876 19.66 35.70 -9.44
CA LEU A 876 20.75 35.49 -8.48
C LEU A 876 20.52 36.28 -7.18
N GLU A 877 19.96 37.49 -7.27
CA GLU A 877 19.63 38.32 -6.11
C GLU A 877 18.58 37.66 -5.20
N GLN A 878 17.56 37.02 -5.77
CA GLN A 878 16.55 36.27 -5.01
C GLN A 878 17.18 35.07 -4.31
N VAL A 879 18.05 34.34 -5.00
CA VAL A 879 18.81 33.22 -4.43
C VAL A 879 19.70 33.67 -3.28
N MET A 880 20.45 34.77 -3.45
CA MET A 880 21.29 35.35 -2.41
C MET A 880 20.47 35.84 -1.21
N THR A 881 19.30 36.44 -1.45
CA THR A 881 18.41 36.91 -0.38
C THR A 881 17.88 35.74 0.44
N ALA A 882 17.43 34.67 -0.21
CA ALA A 882 16.98 33.45 0.46
C ALA A 882 18.13 32.79 1.25
N ALA A 883 19.34 32.76 0.68
CA ALA A 883 20.53 32.24 1.35
C ALA A 883 20.94 33.07 2.58
N ARG A 884 20.83 34.40 2.53
CA ARG A 884 21.07 35.27 3.71
C ARG A 884 20.07 35.03 4.81
N LEU A 885 18.77 34.96 4.48
CA LEU A 885 17.72 34.65 5.44
C LEU A 885 17.97 33.30 6.12
N ALA A 886 18.37 32.29 5.34
CA ALA A 886 18.72 30.96 5.85
C ALA A 886 20.08 30.88 6.56
N GLY A 887 20.88 31.96 6.56
CA GLY A 887 22.23 31.96 7.14
C GLY A 887 23.25 31.15 6.35
N ALA A 888 22.99 30.85 5.08
CA ALA A 888 23.85 30.08 4.21
C ALA A 888 24.90 30.94 3.47
N ASP A 889 24.62 32.22 3.26
CA ASP A 889 25.48 33.14 2.46
C ASP A 889 26.95 33.14 2.94
N ASP A 890 27.17 33.19 4.26
CA ASP A 890 28.51 33.27 4.86
C ASP A 890 29.42 32.10 4.51
N PHE A 891 28.89 30.86 4.51
CA PHE A 891 29.71 29.69 4.17
C PHE A 891 29.80 29.50 2.66
N ILE A 892 28.75 29.88 1.91
CA ILE A 892 28.75 29.83 0.45
C ILE A 892 29.86 30.74 -0.08
N GLN A 893 30.00 31.96 0.44
CA GLN A 893 31.06 32.89 0.04
C GLN A 893 32.48 32.40 0.34
N ARG A 894 32.65 31.47 1.29
CA ARG A 894 33.96 30.86 1.60
C ARG A 894 34.32 29.72 0.64
N LEU A 895 33.38 29.24 -0.17
CA LEU A 895 33.66 28.23 -1.18
C LEU A 895 34.37 28.86 -2.38
N PRO A 896 35.32 28.15 -3.03
CA PRO A 896 36.11 28.71 -4.13
C PRO A 896 35.30 29.33 -5.28
N MET A 897 34.11 28.78 -5.56
CA MET A 897 33.21 29.23 -6.64
C MET A 897 31.90 29.85 -6.12
N GLY A 898 31.80 30.14 -4.81
CA GLY A 898 30.61 30.74 -4.22
C GLY A 898 29.34 29.94 -4.52
N TYR A 899 28.35 30.62 -5.11
CA TYR A 899 27.07 30.04 -5.52
C TYR A 899 27.17 29.06 -6.71
N GLU A 900 28.25 29.12 -7.49
CA GLU A 900 28.52 28.18 -8.60
C GLU A 900 29.38 26.99 -8.15
N ALA A 901 29.65 26.85 -6.85
CA ALA A 901 30.33 25.67 -6.34
C ALA A 901 29.48 24.41 -6.58
N GLU A 902 30.09 23.40 -7.22
CA GLU A 902 29.47 22.10 -7.42
C GLU A 902 29.40 21.32 -6.10
N ILE A 903 28.24 20.73 -5.85
CA ILE A 903 27.99 19.84 -4.73
C ILE A 903 27.70 18.45 -5.32
N GLY A 904 28.41 17.43 -4.85
CA GLY A 904 28.15 16.03 -5.23
C GLY A 904 26.81 15.51 -4.71
N GLU A 905 26.38 14.35 -5.21
CA GLU A 905 25.11 13.71 -4.82
C GLU A 905 24.94 13.62 -3.29
N GLY A 906 23.75 13.99 -2.78
CA GLY A 906 23.44 13.94 -1.35
C GLY A 906 24.18 14.98 -0.48
N GLY A 907 24.94 15.88 -1.09
CA GLY A 907 25.61 16.96 -0.38
C GLY A 907 26.92 16.57 0.31
N GLY A 908 27.63 15.55 -0.19
CA GLY A 908 28.75 14.90 0.53
C GLY A 908 29.90 15.80 1.00
N MET A 909 30.09 16.99 0.41
CA MET A 909 31.10 17.97 0.82
C MET A 909 30.63 18.94 1.91
N LEU A 910 29.33 18.91 2.26
CA LEU A 910 28.72 19.84 3.20
C LEU A 910 28.42 19.18 4.55
N SER A 911 28.58 19.95 5.63
CA SER A 911 28.15 19.51 6.96
C SER A 911 26.63 19.36 7.04
N GLY A 912 26.13 18.61 8.02
CA GLY A 912 24.69 18.46 8.27
C GLY A 912 23.96 19.81 8.38
N GLY A 913 24.53 20.73 9.16
CA GLY A 913 23.98 22.08 9.32
C GLY A 913 24.07 22.96 8.06
N GLN A 914 25.09 22.79 7.21
CA GLN A 914 25.16 23.48 5.91
C GLN A 914 24.06 22.98 4.96
N ARG A 915 23.85 21.67 4.89
CA ARG A 915 22.77 21.08 4.07
C ARG A 915 21.40 21.61 4.51
N GLN A 916 21.14 21.63 5.81
CA GLN A 916 19.90 22.13 6.37
C GLN A 916 19.65 23.62 6.04
N ARG A 917 20.69 24.47 6.14
CA ARG A 917 20.60 25.88 5.72
C ARG A 917 20.29 26.04 4.23
N LEU A 918 20.86 25.20 3.36
CA LEU A 918 20.49 25.19 1.94
C LEU A 918 19.05 24.73 1.70
N ALA A 919 18.54 23.79 2.50
CA ALA A 919 17.14 23.37 2.44
C ALA A 919 16.19 24.50 2.80
N ILE A 920 16.52 25.26 3.86
CA ILE A 920 15.75 26.45 4.27
C ILE A 920 15.79 27.49 3.15
N ALA A 921 16.97 27.79 2.58
CA ALA A 921 17.07 28.72 1.45
C ALA A 921 16.21 28.27 0.25
N ARG A 922 16.23 26.97 -0.09
CA ARG A 922 15.40 26.38 -1.14
C ARG A 922 13.91 26.55 -0.86
N ALA A 923 13.47 26.38 0.39
CA ALA A 923 12.08 26.57 0.78
C ALA A 923 11.64 28.05 0.66
N LEU A 924 12.56 29.01 0.83
CA LEU A 924 12.25 30.44 0.86
C LEU A 924 12.31 31.13 -0.50
N VAL A 925 13.07 30.60 -1.48
CA VAL A 925 13.31 31.28 -2.76
C VAL A 925 12.03 31.65 -3.53
N GLY A 926 10.97 30.85 -3.36
CA GLY A 926 9.66 31.06 -4.00
C GLY A 926 8.71 32.01 -3.28
N ASP A 927 9.14 32.62 -2.16
CA ASP A 927 8.29 33.42 -1.26
C ASP A 927 6.93 32.74 -0.93
N PRO A 928 6.98 31.53 -0.32
CA PRO A 928 5.77 30.75 -0.07
C PRO A 928 4.87 31.40 0.98
N ARG A 929 3.55 31.25 0.82
CA ARG A 929 2.54 31.72 1.81
C ARG A 929 2.30 30.73 2.94
N LEU A 930 2.61 29.45 2.69
CA LEU A 930 2.57 28.38 3.67
C LEU A 930 3.96 27.77 3.79
N LEU A 931 4.52 27.76 5.01
CA LEU A 931 5.84 27.23 5.31
C LEU A 931 5.74 26.04 6.27
N LEU A 932 6.30 24.90 5.89
CA LEU A 932 6.34 23.67 6.70
C LEU A 932 7.80 23.36 7.06
N LEU A 933 8.10 23.34 8.36
CA LEU A 933 9.46 23.11 8.88
C LEU A 933 9.47 21.86 9.77
N ASP A 934 10.03 20.75 9.30
CA ASP A 934 10.20 19.52 10.09
C ASP A 934 11.61 19.47 10.67
N GLU A 935 11.75 19.68 11.99
CA GLU A 935 13.02 19.64 12.71
C GLU A 935 14.16 20.47 12.07
N ALA A 936 13.84 21.62 11.47
CA ALA A 936 14.74 22.45 10.67
C ALA A 936 16.00 23.00 11.41
N THR A 937 16.17 22.71 12.71
CA THR A 937 17.33 23.11 13.54
C THR A 937 18.03 21.94 14.24
N SER A 938 17.68 20.69 13.95
CA SER A 938 18.21 19.51 14.65
C SER A 938 19.71 19.26 14.42
N HIS A 939 20.25 19.66 13.26
CA HIS A 939 21.65 19.40 12.86
C HIS A 939 22.54 20.64 12.86
N LEU A 940 22.06 21.75 13.41
CA LEU A 940 22.81 23.00 13.49
C LEU A 940 23.68 23.06 14.75
N ASP A 941 24.90 23.56 14.58
CA ASP A 941 25.72 24.05 15.67
C ASP A 941 25.08 25.30 16.31
N SER A 942 25.46 25.59 17.55
CA SER A 942 24.84 26.65 18.35
C SER A 942 24.98 28.06 17.76
N GLU A 943 26.04 28.32 16.98
CA GLU A 943 26.24 29.60 16.29
C GLU A 943 25.29 29.73 15.09
N SER A 944 25.28 28.73 14.20
CA SER A 944 24.35 28.70 13.06
C SER A 944 22.88 28.70 13.49
N GLU A 945 22.55 28.02 14.58
CA GLU A 945 21.20 28.00 15.14
C GLU A 945 20.76 29.38 15.62
N ARG A 946 21.62 30.12 16.35
CA ARG A 946 21.30 31.49 16.78
C ARG A 946 21.01 32.40 15.59
N LEU A 947 21.80 32.27 14.52
CA LEU A 947 21.63 33.07 13.32
C LEU A 947 20.28 32.76 12.63
N ILE A 948 19.90 31.49 12.54
CA ILE A 948 18.57 31.11 12.03
C ILE A 948 17.46 31.58 12.96
N GLN A 949 17.59 31.45 14.28
CA GLN A 949 16.58 31.92 15.24
C GLN A 949 16.36 33.43 15.15
N ASN A 950 17.43 34.21 14.99
CA ASN A 950 17.34 35.67 14.78
C ASN A 950 16.57 36.00 13.50
N ASN A 951 16.83 35.24 12.42
CA ASN A 951 16.15 35.43 11.15
C ASN A 951 14.75 34.79 11.12
N LEU A 952 14.43 33.87 12.03
CA LEU A 952 13.20 33.10 12.05
C LEU A 952 11.99 34.02 12.12
N LYS A 953 12.04 35.07 12.93
CA LYS A 953 10.96 36.07 13.00
C LYS A 953 10.67 36.71 11.64
N THR A 954 11.72 37.07 10.90
CA THR A 954 11.62 37.63 9.53
C THR A 954 11.13 36.59 8.53
N ILE A 955 11.58 35.34 8.67
CA ILE A 955 11.16 34.21 7.83
C ILE A 955 9.66 33.90 8.02
N LEU A 956 9.16 33.95 9.24
CA LEU A 956 7.76 33.64 9.56
C LEU A 956 6.80 34.80 9.27
N GLN A 957 7.31 36.03 9.19
CA GLN A 957 6.47 37.22 9.01
C GLN A 957 5.66 37.18 7.70
N GLY A 958 4.34 37.35 7.79
CA GLY A 958 3.42 37.38 6.65
C GLY A 958 3.16 36.01 5.99
N ARG A 959 3.45 34.92 6.70
CA ARG A 959 3.33 33.53 6.23
C ARG A 959 2.66 32.67 7.29
N THR A 960 1.71 31.83 6.90
CA THR A 960 1.24 30.75 7.78
C THR A 960 2.36 29.72 7.88
N SER A 961 2.76 29.39 9.11
CA SER A 961 3.95 28.55 9.31
C SER A 961 3.64 27.43 10.29
N ILE A 962 3.98 26.20 9.93
CA ILE A 962 3.81 25.03 10.80
C ILE A 962 5.18 24.43 11.06
N ILE A 963 5.54 24.30 12.33
CA ILE A 963 6.86 23.90 12.78
C ILE A 963 6.74 22.64 13.64
N ILE A 964 7.36 21.54 13.22
CA ILE A 964 7.58 20.39 14.09
C ILE A 964 8.88 20.65 14.83
N ALA A 965 8.77 21.00 16.11
CA ALA A 965 9.91 21.39 16.91
C ALA A 965 10.18 20.39 18.03
N HIS A 966 11.44 19.95 18.10
CA HIS A 966 12.00 19.21 19.23
C HIS A 966 12.73 20.12 20.23
N ARG A 967 12.88 21.42 19.92
CA ARG A 967 13.55 22.40 20.79
C ARG A 967 12.54 23.39 21.37
N LEU A 968 12.58 23.55 22.69
CA LEU A 968 11.64 24.37 23.44
C LEU A 968 11.65 25.86 23.02
N SER A 969 12.83 26.39 22.67
CA SER A 969 13.02 27.78 22.25
C SER A 969 12.18 28.15 21.03
N THR A 970 12.00 27.20 20.09
CA THR A 970 11.24 27.43 18.86
C THR A 970 9.74 27.31 19.11
N VAL A 971 9.32 26.45 20.04
CA VAL A 971 7.91 26.24 20.41
C VAL A 971 7.36 27.42 21.23
N ARG A 972 8.19 28.03 22.09
CA ARG A 972 7.75 29.08 23.02
C ARG A 972 7.15 30.31 22.34
N HIS A 973 7.62 30.62 21.13
CA HIS A 973 7.20 31.80 20.37
C HIS A 973 6.07 31.51 19.37
N ALA A 974 5.49 30.31 19.37
CA ALA A 974 4.38 29.97 18.51
C ALA A 974 3.06 30.57 19.03
N ASP A 975 2.24 31.07 18.11
CA ASP A 975 0.90 31.59 18.40
C ASP A 975 -0.07 30.49 18.84
N LEU A 976 0.16 29.27 18.35
CA LEU A 976 -0.61 28.08 18.70
C LEU A 976 0.32 26.87 18.80
N ILE A 977 0.19 26.10 19.87
CA ILE A 977 0.89 24.84 20.07
C ILE A 977 -0.14 23.70 20.01
N LEU A 978 0.13 22.69 19.19
CA LEU A 978 -0.65 21.47 19.06
C LEU A 978 0.15 20.30 19.64
N VAL A 979 -0.37 19.66 20.69
CA VAL A 979 0.29 18.56 21.39
C VAL A 979 -0.31 17.24 20.95
N LEU A 980 0.48 16.44 20.22
CA LEU A 980 0.10 15.14 19.71
C LEU A 980 0.70 14.01 20.57
N ASP A 981 -0.16 13.12 21.07
CA ASP A 981 0.26 11.85 21.66
C ASP A 981 -0.52 10.69 21.05
N ARG A 982 0.20 9.64 20.65
CA ARG A 982 -0.35 8.43 20.01
C ARG A 982 -1.38 8.69 18.90
N GLY A 983 -1.18 9.75 18.12
CA GLY A 983 -2.06 10.13 17.02
C GLY A 983 -3.30 10.95 17.39
N LEU A 984 -3.48 11.30 18.66
CA LEU A 984 -4.56 12.15 19.16
C LEU A 984 -4.05 13.56 19.45
N LEU A 985 -4.89 14.57 19.23
CA LEU A 985 -4.66 15.92 19.72
C LEU A 985 -5.09 16.00 21.19
N VAL A 986 -4.13 16.03 22.11
CA VAL A 986 -4.40 15.99 23.55
C VAL A 986 -4.59 17.40 24.11
N GLU A 987 -3.77 18.35 23.67
CA GLU A 987 -3.81 19.73 24.13
C GLU A 987 -3.57 20.71 22.98
N SER A 988 -4.19 21.88 23.07
CA SER A 988 -3.95 23.01 22.18
C SER A 988 -4.03 24.33 22.92
N GLY A 989 -3.15 25.28 22.60
CA GLY A 989 -3.16 26.62 23.19
C GLY A 989 -1.82 27.33 23.05
N THR A 990 -1.66 28.47 23.72
CA THR A 990 -0.37 29.17 23.79
C THR A 990 0.58 28.52 24.80
N HIS A 991 1.87 28.83 24.73
CA HIS A 991 2.87 28.31 25.67
C HIS A 991 2.45 28.52 27.14
N ASP A 992 2.09 29.76 27.50
CA ASP A 992 1.77 30.12 28.88
C ASP A 992 0.49 29.42 29.38
N GLN A 993 -0.51 29.25 28.50
CA GLN A 993 -1.74 28.52 28.81
C GLN A 993 -1.44 27.04 29.09
N LEU A 994 -0.63 26.40 28.26
CA LEU A 994 -0.31 24.98 28.39
C LEU A 994 0.60 24.68 29.59
N ILE A 995 1.54 25.57 29.92
CA ILE A 995 2.37 25.44 31.13
C ILE A 995 1.54 25.58 32.40
N THR A 996 0.61 26.54 32.42
CA THR A 996 -0.27 26.75 33.58
C THR A 996 -1.18 25.54 33.84
N ARG A 997 -1.65 24.88 32.77
CA ARG A 997 -2.48 23.66 32.85
C ARG A 997 -1.73 22.45 33.42
N LYS A 998 -0.39 22.46 33.47
CA LYS A 998 0.46 21.37 33.97
C LYS A 998 0.15 19.97 33.37
N GLY A 999 -0.36 19.93 32.13
CA GLY A 999 -0.70 18.70 31.45
C GLY A 999 0.47 18.04 30.70
N HIS A 1000 0.17 17.36 29.60
CA HIS A 1000 1.14 16.61 28.80
C HIS A 1000 2.22 17.50 28.19
N TYR A 1001 1.91 18.74 27.81
CA TYR A 1001 2.91 19.71 27.36
C TYR A 1001 3.94 20.03 28.45
N PHE A 1002 3.48 20.25 29.68
CA PHE A 1002 4.35 20.55 30.83
C PHE A 1002 5.31 19.41 31.13
N TYR A 1003 4.83 18.16 31.07
CA TYR A 1003 5.68 16.97 31.22
C TYR A 1003 6.77 16.90 30.15
N LEU A 1004 6.42 17.12 28.88
CA LEU A 1004 7.40 17.13 27.78
C LEU A 1004 8.43 18.25 27.96
N ASN A 1005 7.99 19.42 28.41
CA ASN A 1005 8.88 20.55 28.71
C ASN A 1005 9.86 20.21 29.85
N GLN A 1006 9.38 19.65 30.97
CA GLN A 1006 10.26 19.24 32.08
C GLN A 1006 11.32 18.23 31.65
N GLN A 1007 10.96 17.23 30.83
CA GLN A 1007 11.94 16.26 30.34
C GLN A 1007 13.05 16.92 29.52
N GLN A 1008 12.72 17.91 28.67
CA GLN A 1008 13.72 18.64 27.90
C GLN A 1008 14.63 19.50 28.78
N LEU A 1009 14.09 20.11 29.84
CA LEU A 1009 14.88 20.87 30.81
C LEU A 1009 15.83 19.96 31.61
N ALA A 1010 15.37 18.76 31.99
CA ALA A 1010 16.18 17.78 32.72
C ALA A 1010 17.31 17.15 31.88
N THR A 1011 17.23 17.22 30.54
CA THR A 1011 18.27 16.69 29.64
C THR A 1011 19.36 17.73 29.34
N ASN A 1012 19.11 19.02 29.65
CA ASN A 1012 20.03 20.14 29.43
C ASN A 1012 20.78 20.59 30.72
N LEU A 1013 20.52 19.91 31.85
CA LEU A 1013 21.28 19.98 33.11
C LEU A 1013 22.15 18.74 33.21
#